data_AF-A0AAE3NBX3-F1
#
_entry.id   AF-A0AAE3NBX3-F1
#
_cell.length_a   1.000
_cell.length_b   1.000
_cell.length_c   1.000
_cell.angle_alpha   90.00
_cell.angle_beta   90.00
_cell.angle_gamma   90.00
#
_symmetry.space_group_name_H-M   'P 1'
#
loop_
_entity.id
_entity.type
_entity.pdbx_description
1 polymer ?
#
loop_
_entity_poly.entity_id
_entity_poly.type
_entity_poly.pdbx_seq_one_letter_code
_entity_poly.pdbx_strand_id
1 'polypeptide(L)'
;MILAAALALSACGGGGNGGAVFPFLPSPPTDGTQPPVVQPPVPAPTCAVAIPADAPLTAIPEIQGTGDRSPMADQTAATVRGVVVGDFQAIPNGDTRLNGFFVQSLVPDADPLSSEGLFVYAPSNATRVKVGDYVQVSGAVTEYGQTAGANAKPDSLTQIAGTVDKPVAVTVCGSDIPMAATAITLPVESETTLERYEGMLVEIAQPLAVSELFELGRYGQMVLALNGRQFNPTNGNAAATHAQNLLARIVLDDGNSRQNPNPIPYLSSADTHGTRRMGDMTQKVRGILSHNFAAYRIQPTEESTFVQANPRPDTAPAVGGTLKVASLNVLNYFTTFQDGTTAAGQTGQGCTLGSGAPSAGNCRGANNRTEFDRQQAKIVAAIAGLDADVIGLMEIQNTDVATDNLVAALNARLGAGTYDSVRSGSFGTDAIKVDILYKPARVQRVGGLVFPTGTDLTDYVAPSGRPPLAQRFAVVGNNGGFWFVVNHFKSKGSCPSTGDVDQGQGCFNLARTQQATALSSFVDKLKAQGESDVLMMGDFNSYLLEDPTRVFEAAGHESLLKRLPANDRYTYVFGGETGSLDHAYASASLAGQVSGVGVWHINADEPTAIDYNTDFTTDDRYAPTPFRASDHDPVQVGLNLAADAAVTQPILGGTIPATARAGESYVVTISDAQPGGTATLTSLSVDWGDGSAPTAATGPGTVAHTYTAEGSFNVVITLTNSAGQTATQSGTVAVSRIVVIPPGAPDLFFSEYVEGSSSNKAIELYNPTSATLDLSLYAVKLYSNGASTPTNTQALSGTLAPRATLVLANSNATAAFKPAGTITSSVVNYNGDDALTLEKSGNVIDRIGQVGFDPGTEWKSGSVGTLDQTLRRKSGIQAGDPNPLQPFDPALQWDVLPLNTSDGLGSHTTN
;
A
#
# COMPACT_ATOMS: atom_id res chain seq x y z
N MET A 1 18.62 -84.40 5.76
CA MET A 1 18.20 -83.91 7.10
C MET A 1 18.53 -82.41 7.14
N ILE A 2 17.83 -81.61 6.32
CA ILE A 2 16.62 -80.76 6.54
C ILE A 2 17.07 -79.32 6.91
N LEU A 3 17.24 -78.41 5.93
CA LEU A 3 16.29 -77.40 5.35
C LEU A 3 16.13 -76.16 6.27
N ALA A 4 16.18 -74.87 5.88
CA ALA A 4 16.02 -74.11 4.62
C ALA A 4 16.70 -72.69 4.76
N ALA A 5 17.38 -72.12 3.75
CA ALA A 5 16.96 -71.19 2.66
C ALA A 5 16.57 -69.74 3.11
N ALA A 6 17.35 -68.69 2.72
CA ALA A 6 17.11 -67.68 1.65
C ALA A 6 15.99 -66.63 1.99
N LEU A 7 16.12 -65.31 1.84
CA LEU A 7 16.65 -64.47 0.75
C LEU A 7 17.21 -63.11 1.26
N ALA A 8 18.19 -62.58 0.54
CA ALA A 8 18.50 -61.15 0.45
C ALA A 8 17.81 -60.54 -0.79
N LEU A 9 17.41 -59.25 -0.76
CA LEU A 9 17.50 -58.32 -1.89
C LEU A 9 17.36 -56.84 -1.46
N SER A 10 18.13 -56.00 -2.14
CA SER A 10 18.43 -54.57 -1.99
C SER A 10 17.37 -53.62 -2.59
N ALA A 11 17.29 -52.35 -2.12
CA ALA A 11 17.41 -51.15 -2.97
C ALA A 11 17.46 -49.81 -2.18
N CYS A 12 18.59 -49.10 -2.33
CA CYS A 12 18.83 -47.63 -2.49
C CYS A 12 18.06 -46.59 -1.63
N GLY A 13 18.63 -45.53 -1.05
CA GLY A 13 19.90 -44.82 -1.28
C GLY A 13 19.66 -43.31 -1.53
N GLY A 14 20.23 -42.43 -0.66
CA GLY A 14 20.51 -40.99 -0.89
C GLY A 14 19.51 -40.00 -0.24
N GLY A 15 19.85 -39.04 0.62
CA GLY A 15 21.14 -38.47 1.04
C GLY A 15 21.31 -37.02 0.52
N GLY A 16 21.41 -36.04 1.43
CA GLY A 16 21.78 -34.64 1.14
C GLY A 16 21.06 -33.61 2.04
N ASN A 17 21.28 -33.58 3.36
CA ASN A 17 22.32 -32.81 4.07
C ASN A 17 22.33 -31.28 3.82
N GLY A 18 21.63 -30.59 4.72
CA GLY A 18 21.90 -29.23 5.19
C GLY A 18 21.79 -29.18 6.72
N GLY A 19 22.36 -30.18 7.40
CA GLY A 19 22.40 -30.23 8.85
C GLY A 19 23.60 -29.44 9.36
N ALA A 20 23.35 -28.37 10.11
CA ALA A 20 24.35 -27.81 10.99
C ALA A 20 24.85 -28.93 11.91
N VAL A 21 26.15 -29.23 11.82
CA VAL A 21 26.79 -30.22 12.68
C VAL A 21 26.99 -29.56 14.04
N PHE A 22 26.16 -29.93 15.01
CA PHE A 22 26.37 -29.56 16.41
C PHE A 22 27.62 -30.29 16.94
N PRO A 23 28.60 -29.60 17.56
CA PRO A 23 29.53 -30.31 18.43
C PRO A 23 28.74 -30.79 19.64
N PHE A 24 28.56 -32.11 19.75
CA PHE A 24 28.17 -32.74 21.01
C PHE A 24 29.26 -32.43 22.04
N LEU A 25 29.00 -31.47 22.92
CA LEU A 25 29.77 -31.30 24.14
C LEU A 25 29.55 -32.53 25.03
N PRO A 26 30.58 -32.98 25.77
CA PRO A 26 30.50 -34.21 26.55
C PRO A 26 29.36 -34.11 27.56
N SER A 27 28.62 -35.22 27.71
CA SER A 27 27.56 -35.37 28.69
C SER A 27 28.06 -34.88 30.07
N PRO A 28 27.23 -34.14 30.83
CA PRO A 28 27.59 -33.81 32.21
C PRO A 28 27.83 -35.11 32.98
N PRO A 29 28.74 -35.13 33.97
CA PRO A 29 28.94 -36.31 34.78
C PRO A 29 27.61 -36.73 35.39
N THR A 30 27.30 -38.03 35.32
CA THR A 30 26.18 -38.63 36.03
C THR A 30 26.43 -38.48 37.52
N ASP A 31 25.97 -37.36 38.09
CA ASP A 31 25.99 -37.19 39.52
C ASP A 31 24.90 -38.06 40.13
N GLY A 32 25.26 -38.74 41.21
CA GLY A 32 24.42 -39.73 41.87
C GLY A 32 23.09 -39.12 42.27
N THR A 33 22.03 -39.91 42.12
CA THR A 33 20.70 -39.62 42.63
C THR A 33 20.74 -39.37 44.14
N GLN A 34 20.89 -38.11 44.54
CA GLN A 34 20.47 -37.66 45.85
C GLN A 34 19.02 -37.18 45.70
N PRO A 35 18.06 -37.69 46.50
CA PRO A 35 16.68 -37.19 46.45
C PRO A 35 16.68 -35.67 46.69
N PRO A 36 15.76 -34.91 46.06
CA PRO A 36 15.68 -33.48 46.26
C PRO A 36 15.56 -33.21 47.76
N VAL A 37 16.46 -32.37 48.27
CA VAL A 37 16.35 -31.84 49.62
C VAL A 37 15.05 -31.07 49.64
N VAL A 38 14.00 -31.66 50.24
CA VAL A 38 12.75 -30.98 50.52
C VAL A 38 13.10 -29.84 51.48
N GLN A 39 13.20 -28.61 50.95
CA GLN A 39 13.28 -27.44 51.80
C GLN A 39 12.01 -27.42 52.67
N PRO A 40 12.12 -27.17 53.98
CA PRO A 40 10.95 -27.00 54.81
C PRO A 40 10.09 -25.86 54.22
N PRO A 41 8.75 -25.98 54.22
CA PRO A 41 7.88 -24.92 53.71
C PRO A 41 8.21 -23.62 54.43
N VAL A 42 8.49 -22.57 53.67
CA VAL A 42 8.69 -21.22 54.23
C VAL A 42 7.37 -20.88 54.94
N PRO A 43 7.37 -20.72 56.28
CA PRO A 43 6.14 -20.37 56.97
C PRO A 43 5.67 -19.01 56.46
N ALA A 44 4.38 -18.90 56.10
CA ALA A 44 3.80 -17.66 55.61
C ALA A 44 4.06 -16.53 56.64
N PRO A 45 4.58 -15.36 56.22
CA PRO A 45 4.79 -14.25 57.14
C PRO A 45 3.48 -13.82 57.78
N THR A 46 3.54 -13.48 59.07
CA THR A 46 2.40 -12.90 59.77
C THR A 46 2.24 -11.42 59.40
N CYS A 47 1.11 -11.04 58.80
CA CYS A 47 0.75 -9.63 58.60
C CYS A 47 0.43 -8.96 59.95
N ALA A 48 1.40 -8.30 60.58
CA ALA A 48 1.15 -7.49 61.76
C ALA A 48 0.53 -6.15 61.32
N VAL A 49 -0.80 -6.04 61.46
CA VAL A 49 -1.64 -4.88 61.12
C VAL A 49 -1.95 -4.74 59.62
N ALA A 50 -2.90 -5.56 59.15
CA ALA A 50 -3.55 -5.44 57.85
C ALA A 50 -4.46 -4.19 57.78
N ILE A 51 -4.68 -3.61 56.59
CA ILE A 51 -5.75 -2.61 56.36
C ILE A 51 -6.65 -3.09 55.20
N PRO A 52 -7.96 -3.33 55.46
CA PRO A 52 -8.60 -3.34 56.77
C PRO A 52 -8.10 -4.51 57.64
N ALA A 53 -7.82 -4.26 58.92
CA ALA A 53 -7.53 -5.33 59.87
C ALA A 53 -8.82 -6.14 60.03
N ASP A 54 -8.73 -7.47 59.94
CA ASP A 54 -9.84 -8.42 60.05
C ASP A 54 -10.77 -8.57 58.83
N ALA A 55 -10.40 -8.05 57.64
CA ALA A 55 -11.12 -8.37 56.41
C ALA A 55 -11.07 -9.87 56.10
N PRO A 56 -12.20 -10.52 55.72
CA PRO A 56 -12.19 -11.91 55.28
C PRO A 56 -11.23 -12.08 54.10
N LEU A 57 -10.33 -13.05 54.21
CA LEU A 57 -9.43 -13.40 53.12
C LEU A 57 -10.18 -14.28 52.12
N THR A 58 -10.07 -13.91 50.86
CA THR A 58 -10.45 -14.74 49.72
C THR A 58 -9.18 -15.34 49.14
N ALA A 59 -9.21 -16.63 48.78
CA ALA A 59 -8.08 -17.23 48.09
C ALA A 59 -8.00 -16.68 46.65
N ILE A 60 -6.79 -16.45 46.15
CA ILE A 60 -6.60 -16.03 44.74
C ILE A 60 -7.28 -17.01 43.76
N PRO A 61 -7.17 -18.35 43.89
CA PRO A 61 -7.84 -19.27 42.99
C PRO A 61 -9.37 -19.23 43.05
N GLU A 62 -9.98 -18.78 44.17
CA GLU A 62 -11.43 -18.54 44.23
C GLU A 62 -11.85 -17.31 43.43
N ILE A 63 -10.98 -16.29 43.37
CA ILE A 63 -11.18 -15.09 42.55
C ILE A 63 -11.00 -15.41 41.09
N GLN A 64 -9.94 -16.13 40.72
CA GLN A 64 -9.71 -16.50 39.32
C GLN A 64 -10.75 -17.52 38.83
N GLY A 65 -10.97 -18.60 39.57
CA GLY A 65 -11.77 -19.73 39.12
C GLY A 65 -11.07 -20.56 38.03
N THR A 66 -11.83 -21.43 37.36
CA THR A 66 -11.32 -22.38 36.36
C THR A 66 -11.75 -22.05 34.92
N GLY A 67 -12.26 -20.84 34.67
CA GLY A 67 -12.76 -20.45 33.37
C GLY A 67 -12.38 -19.02 33.03
N ASP A 68 -12.57 -18.63 31.77
CA ASP A 68 -12.10 -17.37 31.17
C ASP A 68 -12.69 -16.06 31.76
N ARG A 69 -13.50 -16.16 32.82
CA ARG A 69 -14.03 -15.01 33.56
C ARG A 69 -14.11 -15.37 35.03
N SER A 70 -13.65 -14.46 35.87
CA SER A 70 -13.75 -14.56 37.32
C SER A 70 -15.20 -14.78 37.78
N PRO A 71 -15.46 -15.78 38.66
CA PRO A 71 -16.75 -15.92 39.33
C PRO A 71 -17.05 -14.76 40.30
N MET A 72 -16.07 -13.88 40.54
CA MET A 72 -16.14 -12.76 41.47
C MET A 72 -16.03 -11.39 40.77
N ALA A 73 -16.05 -11.32 39.44
CA ALA A 73 -15.85 -10.11 38.62
C ALA A 73 -16.76 -8.88 38.93
N ASP A 74 -17.81 -9.05 39.73
CA ASP A 74 -18.74 -7.99 40.13
C ASP A 74 -18.69 -7.69 41.65
N GLN A 75 -17.69 -8.26 42.35
CA GLN A 75 -17.53 -8.05 43.78
C GLN A 75 -16.84 -6.72 44.08
N THR A 76 -17.51 -5.89 44.87
CA THR A 76 -17.07 -4.54 45.22
C THR A 76 -15.93 -4.49 46.25
N ALA A 77 -15.59 -5.62 46.87
CA ALA A 77 -14.45 -5.76 47.80
C ALA A 77 -14.05 -7.24 47.97
N ALA A 78 -12.79 -7.57 47.69
CA ALA A 78 -12.12 -8.81 48.04
C ALA A 78 -10.77 -8.48 48.68
N THR A 79 -10.30 -9.33 49.59
CA THR A 79 -8.97 -9.17 50.21
C THR A 79 -8.16 -10.45 50.02
N VAL A 80 -6.99 -10.33 49.41
CA VAL A 80 -6.10 -11.46 49.12
C VAL A 80 -4.76 -11.29 49.82
N ARG A 81 -4.03 -12.40 49.95
CA ARG A 81 -2.60 -12.38 50.27
C ARG A 81 -1.84 -13.20 49.25
N GLY A 82 -0.67 -12.71 48.85
CA GLY A 82 0.18 -13.38 47.88
C GLY A 82 1.58 -12.79 47.86
N VAL A 83 2.48 -13.47 47.18
CA VAL A 83 3.83 -12.97 46.90
C VAL A 83 3.81 -12.21 45.58
N VAL A 84 4.40 -11.02 45.55
CA VAL A 84 4.58 -10.26 44.33
C VAL A 84 5.57 -10.99 43.42
N VAL A 85 5.10 -11.39 42.24
CA VAL A 85 5.89 -12.14 41.25
C VAL A 85 6.29 -11.30 40.04
N GLY A 86 5.66 -10.14 39.83
CA GLY A 86 6.06 -9.17 38.81
C GLY A 86 5.64 -7.75 39.20
N ASP A 87 6.57 -6.80 39.16
CA ASP A 87 6.34 -5.37 39.44
C ASP A 87 6.35 -4.55 38.15
N PHE A 88 5.16 -4.15 37.71
CA PHE A 88 4.92 -3.31 36.53
C PHE A 88 4.25 -1.99 36.94
N GLN A 89 4.48 -1.52 38.17
CA GLN A 89 3.96 -0.23 38.62
C GLN A 89 4.68 0.89 37.87
N ALA A 90 3.95 1.96 37.54
CA ALA A 90 4.57 3.13 36.95
C ALA A 90 5.68 3.66 37.88
N ILE A 91 6.86 3.94 37.30
CA ILE A 91 7.94 4.59 38.03
C ILE A 91 7.84 6.11 37.90
N PRO A 92 8.29 6.90 38.90
CA PRO A 92 8.15 8.36 38.92
C PRO A 92 8.72 9.12 37.70
N ASN A 93 9.52 8.46 36.86
CA ASN A 93 10.16 9.06 35.68
C ASN A 93 9.29 9.00 34.40
N GLY A 94 8.04 8.54 34.49
CA GLY A 94 7.09 8.56 33.35
C GLY A 94 7.13 7.32 32.45
N ASP A 95 7.70 6.21 32.89
CA ASP A 95 7.64 4.92 32.19
C ASP A 95 6.29 4.24 32.48
N THR A 96 5.40 4.27 31.47
CA THR A 96 4.03 3.75 31.54
C THR A 96 4.01 2.23 31.40
N ARG A 97 4.41 1.52 32.45
CA ARG A 97 4.29 0.06 32.54
C ARG A 97 2.81 -0.40 32.52
N LEU A 98 2.50 -1.58 33.05
CA LEU A 98 1.12 -2.06 33.16
C LEU A 98 0.31 -1.35 34.27
N ASN A 99 0.90 -0.38 34.99
CA ASN A 99 0.27 0.35 36.10
C ASN A 99 -0.20 -0.56 37.25
N GLY A 100 0.55 -1.63 37.52
CA GLY A 100 0.16 -2.61 38.53
C GLY A 100 1.24 -3.65 38.80
N PHE A 101 0.89 -4.67 39.55
CA PHE A 101 1.79 -5.77 39.86
C PHE A 101 1.01 -7.08 39.94
N PHE A 102 1.69 -8.20 39.76
CA PHE A 102 1.10 -9.52 39.88
C PHE A 102 1.44 -10.14 41.22
N VAL A 103 0.43 -10.75 41.86
CA VAL A 103 0.57 -11.52 43.09
C VAL A 103 0.24 -12.97 42.82
N GLN A 104 0.96 -13.88 43.47
CA GLN A 104 0.71 -15.32 43.39
C GLN A 104 0.55 -15.92 44.79
N SER A 105 -0.37 -16.88 44.96
CA SER A 105 -0.52 -17.60 46.23
C SER A 105 0.80 -18.25 46.66
N LEU A 106 1.17 -18.05 47.93
CA LEU A 106 2.36 -18.72 48.50
C LEU A 106 2.13 -20.23 48.68
N VAL A 107 0.88 -20.61 48.99
CA VAL A 107 0.45 -21.99 49.14
C VAL A 107 -0.68 -22.19 48.13
N PRO A 108 -0.44 -22.89 47.01
CA PRO A 108 -1.47 -23.21 46.05
C PRO A 108 -2.60 -24.04 46.66
N ASP A 109 -3.78 -23.98 46.06
CA ASP A 109 -4.87 -24.88 46.37
C ASP A 109 -4.60 -26.31 45.83
N ALA A 110 -5.62 -27.17 45.88
CA ALA A 110 -5.52 -28.54 45.39
C ALA A 110 -6.04 -28.72 43.96
N ASP A 111 -6.65 -27.70 43.36
CA ASP A 111 -7.25 -27.75 42.02
C ASP A 111 -6.24 -27.28 40.97
N PRO A 112 -5.69 -28.19 40.15
CA PRO A 112 -4.72 -27.80 39.13
C PRO A 112 -5.34 -27.03 37.95
N LEU A 113 -6.64 -26.74 37.97
CA LEU A 113 -7.35 -25.97 36.93
C LEU A 113 -7.59 -24.51 37.32
N SER A 114 -7.40 -24.12 38.59
CA SER A 114 -7.50 -22.74 39.03
C SER A 114 -6.12 -22.06 38.94
N SER A 115 -6.11 -20.76 38.62
CA SER A 115 -4.88 -19.98 38.66
C SER A 115 -4.57 -19.47 40.06
N GLU A 116 -3.29 -19.55 40.42
CA GLU A 116 -2.77 -18.97 41.67
C GLU A 116 -2.34 -17.51 41.52
N GLY A 117 -2.42 -16.96 40.30
CA GLY A 117 -1.95 -15.62 39.97
C GLY A 117 -3.09 -14.62 39.83
N LEU A 118 -2.84 -13.36 40.20
CA LEU A 118 -3.81 -12.28 40.10
C LEU A 118 -3.13 -10.95 39.80
N PHE A 119 -3.70 -10.16 38.89
CA PHE A 119 -3.23 -8.81 38.64
C PHE A 119 -3.81 -7.82 39.66
N VAL A 120 -2.99 -6.88 40.11
CA VAL A 120 -3.39 -5.78 40.98
C VAL A 120 -3.16 -4.48 40.24
N TYR A 121 -4.24 -3.82 39.83
CA TYR A 121 -4.18 -2.50 39.22
C TYR A 121 -3.91 -1.44 40.29
N ALA A 122 -2.71 -0.86 40.23
CA ALA A 122 -2.12 0.00 41.25
C ALA A 122 -1.41 1.19 40.59
N PRO A 123 -2.17 2.19 40.07
CA PRO A 123 -1.61 3.36 39.40
C PRO A 123 -0.81 4.26 40.36
N SER A 124 -0.19 5.32 39.85
CA SER A 124 0.95 6.08 40.40
C SER A 124 0.91 6.57 41.86
N ASN A 125 -0.23 6.48 42.54
CA ASN A 125 -0.42 6.83 43.95
C ASN A 125 -0.56 5.63 44.90
N ALA A 126 -0.55 4.40 44.38
CA ALA A 126 -0.63 3.18 45.17
C ALA A 126 0.70 2.85 45.89
N THR A 127 0.64 2.06 46.96
CA THR A 127 1.82 1.57 47.68
C THR A 127 2.79 0.88 46.70
N ARG A 128 4.07 1.24 46.77
CA ARG A 128 5.10 0.59 45.96
C ARG A 128 5.47 -0.78 46.54
N VAL A 129 5.59 -1.77 45.68
CA VAL A 129 6.04 -3.13 46.02
C VAL A 129 7.32 -3.50 45.27
N LYS A 130 7.96 -4.60 45.66
CA LYS A 130 9.02 -5.28 44.89
C LYS A 130 8.71 -6.77 44.75
N VAL A 131 9.27 -7.41 43.72
CA VAL A 131 9.23 -8.88 43.59
C VAL A 131 9.77 -9.54 44.86
N GLY A 132 9.05 -10.55 45.35
CA GLY A 132 9.32 -11.24 46.61
C GLY A 132 8.66 -10.64 47.85
N ASP A 133 7.99 -9.48 47.74
CA ASP A 133 7.16 -8.98 48.82
C ASP A 133 5.93 -9.86 49.02
N TYR A 134 5.64 -10.22 50.27
CA TYR A 134 4.37 -10.82 50.64
C TYR A 134 3.40 -9.72 51.02
N VAL A 135 2.34 -9.57 50.25
CA VAL A 135 1.42 -8.45 50.37
C VAL A 135 0.02 -8.91 50.74
N GLN A 136 -0.71 -8.04 51.43
CA GLN A 136 -2.16 -8.09 51.49
C GLN A 136 -2.74 -6.98 50.62
N VAL A 137 -3.67 -7.33 49.76
CA VAL A 137 -4.30 -6.41 48.80
C VAL A 137 -5.82 -6.45 48.99
N SER A 138 -6.46 -5.28 49.03
CA SER A 138 -7.91 -5.15 49.12
C SER A 138 -8.44 -4.17 48.06
N GLY A 139 -9.48 -4.57 47.33
CA GLY A 139 -10.10 -3.77 46.27
C GLY A 139 -11.28 -4.50 45.62
N ALA A 140 -11.87 -3.93 44.58
CA ALA A 140 -12.92 -4.58 43.79
C ALA A 140 -12.30 -5.57 42.80
N VAL A 141 -12.96 -6.72 42.59
CA VAL A 141 -12.58 -7.67 41.54
C VAL A 141 -13.27 -7.25 40.25
N THR A 142 -12.53 -7.17 39.15
CA THR A 142 -13.04 -6.76 37.84
C THR A 142 -12.33 -7.52 36.73
N GLU A 143 -12.98 -7.62 35.58
CA GLU A 143 -12.37 -8.03 34.31
C GLU A 143 -11.84 -6.80 33.58
N TYR A 144 -10.57 -6.82 33.16
CA TYR A 144 -9.97 -5.73 32.38
C TYR A 144 -9.51 -6.18 31.00
N GLY A 145 -10.09 -5.59 29.96
CA GLY A 145 -9.75 -5.86 28.57
C GLY A 145 -10.85 -5.39 27.61
N GLN A 146 -10.78 -5.75 26.33
CA GLN A 146 -11.79 -5.33 25.35
C GLN A 146 -13.03 -6.22 25.45
N THR A 147 -14.22 -5.63 25.33
CA THR A 147 -15.46 -6.40 25.20
C THR A 147 -15.41 -7.15 23.88
N ALA A 148 -15.18 -8.46 23.95
CA ALA A 148 -15.27 -9.32 22.79
C ALA A 148 -16.70 -9.26 22.20
N GLY A 149 -16.82 -9.34 20.87
CA GLY A 149 -18.12 -9.53 20.23
C GLY A 149 -18.82 -10.78 20.76
N ALA A 150 -20.15 -10.86 20.61
CA ALA A 150 -20.90 -12.02 21.08
C ALA A 150 -20.29 -13.35 20.55
N ASN A 151 -20.00 -14.29 21.46
CA ASN A 151 -19.40 -15.62 21.25
C ASN A 151 -17.86 -15.70 21.10
N ALA A 152 -17.10 -14.62 21.31
CA ALA A 152 -15.64 -14.72 21.44
C ALA A 152 -15.22 -14.98 22.89
N LYS A 153 -14.06 -15.65 23.09
CA LYS A 153 -13.42 -15.78 24.42
C LYS A 153 -13.37 -14.39 25.06
N PRO A 154 -13.81 -14.21 26.32
CA PRO A 154 -13.61 -12.95 27.03
C PRO A 154 -12.14 -12.54 26.91
N ASP A 155 -11.90 -11.39 26.30
CA ASP A 155 -10.57 -10.83 26.13
C ASP A 155 -10.25 -9.94 27.31
N SER A 156 -10.17 -10.56 28.49
CA SER A 156 -9.95 -9.87 29.75
C SER A 156 -8.92 -10.59 30.62
N LEU A 157 -8.34 -9.80 31.52
CA LEU A 157 -7.47 -10.22 32.61
C LEU A 157 -8.24 -9.99 33.92
N THR A 158 -8.27 -11.00 34.80
CA THR A 158 -8.85 -10.82 36.13
C THR A 158 -7.94 -9.93 36.97
N GLN A 159 -8.51 -8.88 37.58
CA GLN A 159 -7.74 -7.96 38.41
C GLN A 159 -8.47 -7.56 39.71
N ILE A 160 -7.68 -7.19 40.72
CA ILE A 160 -8.14 -6.34 41.83
C ILE A 160 -7.79 -4.88 41.53
N ALA A 161 -8.78 -4.00 41.58
CA ALA A 161 -8.63 -2.58 41.33
C ALA A 161 -9.32 -1.72 42.39
N GLY A 162 -8.81 -0.49 42.56
CA GLY A 162 -9.50 0.54 43.33
C GLY A 162 -10.59 1.23 42.53
N THR A 163 -11.60 1.77 43.21
CA THR A 163 -12.55 2.74 42.63
C THR A 163 -12.18 4.16 43.05
N VAL A 164 -12.82 5.17 42.44
CA VAL A 164 -12.63 6.59 42.81
C VAL A 164 -12.88 6.82 44.30
N ASP A 165 -13.87 6.15 44.88
CA ASP A 165 -14.25 6.30 46.29
C ASP A 165 -13.49 5.36 47.24
N LYS A 166 -12.92 4.27 46.71
CA LYS A 166 -12.21 3.24 47.49
C LYS A 166 -10.94 2.83 46.73
N PRO A 167 -9.82 3.55 46.92
CA PRO A 167 -8.55 3.18 46.28
C PRO A 167 -8.11 1.78 46.72
N VAL A 168 -7.31 1.11 45.89
CA VAL A 168 -6.74 -0.18 46.24
C VAL A 168 -5.85 -0.04 47.48
N ALA A 169 -6.09 -0.88 48.48
CA ALA A 169 -5.29 -0.89 49.70
C ALA A 169 -4.23 -2.00 49.60
N VAL A 170 -2.96 -1.64 49.75
CA VAL A 170 -1.83 -2.57 49.63
C VAL A 170 -0.95 -2.44 50.88
N THR A 171 -0.73 -3.55 51.58
CA THR A 171 0.13 -3.65 52.77
C THR A 171 1.22 -4.70 52.54
N VAL A 172 2.49 -4.32 52.71
CA VAL A 172 3.62 -5.26 52.66
C VAL A 172 3.78 -5.91 54.04
N CYS A 173 3.60 -7.22 54.10
CA CYS A 173 3.62 -8.03 55.32
C CYS A 173 4.94 -8.80 55.53
N GLY A 174 5.73 -8.96 54.47
CA GLY A 174 7.03 -9.61 54.46
C GLY A 174 7.76 -9.33 53.15
N SER A 175 9.05 -9.62 53.09
CA SER A 175 9.88 -9.40 51.91
C SER A 175 10.79 -10.58 51.62
N ASP A 176 11.35 -10.59 50.41
CA ASP A 176 12.40 -11.52 49.98
C ASP A 176 11.97 -13.00 50.02
N ILE A 177 10.68 -13.25 49.75
CA ILE A 177 10.13 -14.60 49.59
C ILE A 177 10.40 -15.10 48.18
N PRO A 178 11.13 -16.22 48.01
CA PRO A 178 11.37 -16.78 46.71
C PRO A 178 10.10 -17.44 46.16
N MET A 179 9.82 -17.23 44.87
CA MET A 179 8.80 -17.95 44.12
C MET A 179 9.43 -18.67 42.92
N ALA A 180 9.21 -19.97 42.82
CA ALA A 180 9.60 -20.75 41.65
C ALA A 180 8.64 -20.46 40.49
N ALA A 181 9.18 -20.39 39.27
CA ALA A 181 8.35 -20.30 38.09
C ALA A 181 7.71 -21.66 37.78
N THR A 182 6.45 -21.65 37.38
CA THR A 182 5.75 -22.84 36.88
C THR A 182 6.25 -23.15 35.46
N ALA A 183 6.76 -24.37 35.26
CA ALA A 183 7.20 -24.79 33.93
C ALA A 183 6.00 -25.00 33.00
N ILE A 184 6.04 -24.37 31.82
CA ILE A 184 5.08 -24.58 30.73
C ILE A 184 5.83 -25.12 29.52
N THR A 185 5.20 -26.05 28.82
CA THR A 185 5.72 -26.59 27.55
C THR A 185 4.77 -26.29 26.41
N LEU A 186 5.34 -25.94 25.27
CA LEU A 186 4.67 -25.93 23.98
C LEU A 186 4.91 -27.28 23.26
N PRO A 187 4.01 -27.70 22.36
CA PRO A 187 2.69 -27.11 22.15
C PRO A 187 1.76 -27.39 23.34
N VAL A 188 0.83 -26.48 23.61
CA VAL A 188 -0.25 -26.73 24.57
C VAL A 188 -1.32 -27.62 23.94
N GLU A 189 -2.06 -28.38 24.76
CA GLU A 189 -3.14 -29.25 24.26
C GLU A 189 -4.30 -28.45 23.66
N SER A 190 -4.60 -27.31 24.27
CA SER A 190 -5.61 -26.32 23.86
C SER A 190 -5.19 -24.94 24.36
N GLU A 191 -5.70 -23.88 23.74
CA GLU A 191 -5.48 -22.52 24.24
C GLU A 191 -6.00 -22.33 25.67
N THR A 192 -7.12 -22.99 26.03
CA THR A 192 -7.67 -22.99 27.40
C THR A 192 -6.75 -23.62 28.44
N THR A 193 -5.73 -24.38 28.03
CA THR A 193 -4.75 -24.94 28.96
C THR A 193 -3.95 -23.85 29.66
N LEU A 194 -3.79 -22.69 29.03
CA LEU A 194 -3.03 -21.55 29.55
C LEU A 194 -3.82 -20.75 30.61
N GLU A 195 -5.14 -20.88 30.66
CA GLU A 195 -6.03 -20.15 31.58
C GLU A 195 -5.67 -20.44 33.05
N ARG A 196 -5.35 -21.70 33.37
CA ARG A 196 -4.94 -22.13 34.72
C ARG A 196 -3.64 -21.48 35.21
N TYR A 197 -2.94 -20.75 34.36
CA TYR A 197 -1.68 -20.08 34.67
C TYR A 197 -1.81 -18.54 34.56
N GLU A 198 -3.00 -18.00 34.33
CA GLU A 198 -3.19 -16.55 34.17
C GLU A 198 -2.72 -15.78 35.41
N GLY A 199 -1.81 -14.83 35.24
CA GLY A 199 -1.22 -14.02 36.30
C GLY A 199 -0.09 -14.71 37.08
N MET A 200 0.24 -15.96 36.78
CA MET A 200 1.31 -16.71 37.44
C MET A 200 2.68 -16.43 36.82
N LEU A 201 3.74 -16.58 37.63
CA LEU A 201 5.12 -16.65 37.15
C LEU A 201 5.36 -17.99 36.46
N VAL A 202 5.70 -17.94 35.17
CA VAL A 202 5.91 -19.12 34.34
C VAL A 202 7.26 -19.09 33.64
N GLU A 203 7.74 -20.26 33.22
CA GLU A 203 8.95 -20.41 32.42
C GLU A 203 8.72 -21.43 31.29
N ILE A 204 9.09 -21.05 30.07
CA ILE A 204 9.18 -21.95 28.92
C ILE A 204 10.67 -22.15 28.64
N ALA A 205 11.20 -23.30 29.06
CA ALA A 205 12.59 -23.70 28.86
C ALA A 205 12.74 -24.59 27.61
N GLN A 206 12.23 -24.12 26.48
CA GLN A 206 12.36 -24.75 25.17
C GLN A 206 13.01 -23.77 24.18
N PRO A 207 13.72 -24.26 23.15
CA PRO A 207 14.19 -23.41 22.06
C PRO A 207 12.98 -22.87 21.29
N LEU A 208 12.86 -21.54 21.22
CA LEU A 208 11.79 -20.87 20.48
C LEU A 208 12.40 -19.93 19.43
N ALA A 209 11.86 -19.98 18.21
CA ALA A 209 12.20 -19.05 17.15
C ALA A 209 11.24 -17.87 17.12
N VAL A 210 11.75 -16.69 16.78
CA VAL A 210 10.92 -15.55 16.39
C VAL A 210 10.11 -15.92 15.16
N SER A 211 8.80 -15.84 15.27
CA SER A 211 7.85 -16.22 14.22
C SER A 211 6.92 -15.09 13.80
N GLU A 212 6.92 -13.91 14.43
CA GLU A 212 6.20 -12.70 13.97
C GLU A 212 6.82 -11.45 14.59
N LEU A 213 6.88 -10.36 13.83
CA LEU A 213 7.52 -9.09 14.20
C LEU A 213 6.68 -7.84 13.87
N PHE A 214 5.48 -8.00 13.30
CA PHE A 214 4.63 -6.88 12.86
C PHE A 214 4.38 -5.84 13.96
N GLU A 215 4.16 -6.28 15.21
CA GLU A 215 3.85 -5.40 16.34
C GLU A 215 5.07 -4.97 17.17
N LEU A 216 6.29 -5.36 16.78
CA LEU A 216 7.49 -5.11 17.59
C LEU A 216 7.76 -3.61 17.77
N GLY A 217 7.72 -2.85 16.68
CA GLY A 217 7.97 -1.39 16.74
C GLY A 217 6.87 -0.62 17.45
N ARG A 218 5.62 -1.08 17.33
CA ARG A 218 4.44 -0.36 17.79
C ARG A 218 4.06 -0.68 19.25
N TYR A 219 4.19 -1.93 19.66
CA TYR A 219 3.78 -2.37 21.00
C TYR A 219 4.86 -3.18 21.73
N GLY A 220 6.08 -3.27 21.19
CA GLY A 220 7.14 -4.05 21.83
C GLY A 220 6.88 -5.56 21.80
N GLN A 221 6.01 -6.05 20.91
CA GLN A 221 5.53 -7.43 20.90
C GLN A 221 6.12 -8.25 19.75
N MET A 222 6.45 -9.49 20.04
CA MET A 222 6.80 -10.49 19.01
C MET A 222 6.23 -11.86 19.35
N VAL A 223 6.05 -12.71 18.35
CA VAL A 223 5.61 -14.10 18.57
C VAL A 223 6.81 -15.03 18.53
N LEU A 224 6.83 -15.98 19.46
CA LEU A 224 7.84 -17.02 19.59
C LEU A 224 7.19 -18.38 19.35
N ALA A 225 7.78 -19.19 18.48
CA ALA A 225 7.27 -20.51 18.09
C ALA A 225 8.24 -21.63 18.41
N LEU A 226 7.69 -22.75 18.87
CA LEU A 226 8.39 -24.02 19.00
C LEU A 226 8.67 -24.61 17.61
N ASN A 227 9.74 -25.40 17.51
CA ASN A 227 10.17 -26.11 16.30
C ASN A 227 10.70 -25.20 15.18
N GLY A 228 11.08 -23.97 15.53
CA GLY A 228 11.65 -23.02 14.58
C GLY A 228 10.56 -22.24 13.85
N ARG A 229 10.89 -21.84 12.62
CA ARG A 229 9.97 -21.13 11.73
C ARG A 229 8.73 -21.98 11.43
N GLN A 230 7.55 -21.41 11.62
CA GLN A 230 6.28 -22.02 11.24
C GLN A 230 5.96 -21.69 9.79
N PHE A 231 5.65 -22.70 8.98
CA PHE A 231 5.21 -22.53 7.61
C PHE A 231 3.70 -22.68 7.50
N ASN A 232 3.09 -21.92 6.59
CA ASN A 232 1.68 -22.06 6.28
C ASN A 232 1.40 -23.47 5.69
N PRO A 233 0.34 -24.16 6.12
CA PRO A 233 0.04 -25.54 5.70
C PRO A 233 -0.05 -25.75 4.19
N THR A 234 -0.46 -24.74 3.42
CA THR A 234 -0.61 -24.84 1.95
C THR A 234 0.66 -24.43 1.19
N ASN A 235 1.77 -24.12 1.86
CA ASN A 235 3.07 -23.87 1.23
C ASN A 235 3.81 -25.15 0.83
N GLY A 236 3.36 -26.32 1.29
CA GLY A 236 3.88 -27.63 0.86
C GLY A 236 5.20 -28.09 1.47
N ASN A 237 5.68 -27.37 2.48
CA ASN A 237 6.81 -27.72 3.34
C ASN A 237 6.43 -27.69 4.83
N ALA A 238 5.17 -27.39 5.16
CA ALA A 238 4.69 -27.36 6.53
C ALA A 238 4.53 -28.77 7.12
N ALA A 239 4.98 -28.95 8.36
CA ALA A 239 4.84 -30.19 9.11
C ALA A 239 3.60 -30.20 10.03
N ALA A 240 2.95 -29.05 10.22
CA ALA A 240 1.82 -28.87 11.13
C ALA A 240 0.66 -28.13 10.44
N THR A 241 -0.56 -28.34 10.94
CA THR A 241 -1.73 -27.54 10.54
C THR A 241 -1.69 -26.16 11.18
N HIS A 242 -2.50 -25.23 10.68
CA HIS A 242 -2.64 -23.90 11.27
C HIS A 242 -2.99 -23.96 12.76
N ALA A 243 -3.97 -24.80 13.12
CA ALA A 243 -4.36 -24.99 14.52
C ALA A 243 -3.21 -25.53 15.38
N GLN A 244 -2.38 -26.43 14.86
CA GLN A 244 -1.20 -26.92 15.58
C GLN A 244 -0.13 -25.84 15.74
N ASN A 245 0.07 -24.99 14.73
CA ASN A 245 0.98 -23.84 14.81
C ASN A 245 0.55 -22.86 15.92
N LEU A 246 -0.76 -22.56 16.01
CA LEU A 246 -1.32 -21.70 17.07
C LEU A 246 -1.04 -22.24 18.48
N LEU A 247 -1.15 -23.55 18.68
CA LEU A 247 -0.87 -24.20 19.96
C LEU A 247 0.63 -24.28 20.30
N ALA A 248 1.50 -24.05 19.32
CA ALA A 248 2.94 -24.17 19.44
C ALA A 248 3.66 -22.82 19.54
N ARG A 249 2.95 -21.73 19.86
CA ARG A 249 3.52 -20.38 19.92
C ARG A 249 3.00 -19.57 21.10
N ILE A 250 3.72 -18.51 21.46
CA ILE A 250 3.37 -17.58 22.53
C ILE A 250 3.82 -16.16 22.16
N VAL A 251 3.07 -15.14 22.58
CA VAL A 251 3.51 -13.74 22.45
C VAL A 251 4.51 -13.41 23.57
N LEU A 252 5.62 -12.77 23.23
CA LEU A 252 6.48 -12.09 24.19
C LEU A 252 6.21 -10.59 24.09
N ASP A 253 5.74 -9.99 25.17
CA ASP A 253 5.42 -8.56 25.31
C ASP A 253 6.57 -7.83 26.03
N ASP A 254 6.54 -6.50 26.13
CA ASP A 254 7.61 -5.71 26.76
C ASP A 254 7.30 -5.25 28.20
N GLY A 255 6.13 -5.62 28.75
CA GLY A 255 5.71 -5.17 30.08
C GLY A 255 5.20 -3.73 30.11
N ASN A 256 4.90 -3.13 28.96
CA ASN A 256 4.56 -1.74 28.80
C ASN A 256 3.22 -1.55 28.08
N SER A 257 2.43 -0.56 28.51
CA SER A 257 1.14 -0.25 27.86
C SER A 257 1.26 0.88 26.81
N ARG A 258 2.45 1.46 26.67
CA ARG A 258 2.73 2.57 25.76
C ARG A 258 2.89 2.09 24.32
N GLN A 259 2.27 2.82 23.39
CA GLN A 259 2.56 2.68 21.96
C GLN A 259 3.89 3.35 21.59
N ASN A 260 4.61 2.71 20.67
CA ASN A 260 5.86 3.14 20.07
C ASN A 260 6.97 3.30 21.13
N PRO A 261 7.38 2.21 21.81
CA PRO A 261 8.47 2.25 22.78
C PRO A 261 9.75 2.82 22.17
N ASN A 262 10.48 3.63 22.96
CA ASN A 262 11.81 4.14 22.60
C ASN A 262 12.75 3.97 23.80
N PRO A 263 13.80 3.12 23.68
CA PRO A 263 14.12 2.32 22.49
C PRO A 263 13.13 1.17 22.25
N ILE A 264 13.04 0.69 21.00
CA ILE A 264 12.29 -0.54 20.67
C ILE A 264 12.95 -1.73 21.39
N PRO A 265 12.19 -2.58 22.11
CA PRO A 265 12.74 -3.72 22.84
C PRO A 265 13.20 -4.85 21.93
N TYR A 266 13.99 -5.78 22.48
CA TYR A 266 14.42 -7.05 21.84
C TYR A 266 15.31 -6.95 20.59
N LEU A 267 15.68 -5.74 20.18
CA LEU A 267 16.60 -5.52 19.07
C LEU A 267 18.00 -6.00 19.44
N SER A 268 18.72 -6.50 18.44
CA SER A 268 20.13 -6.85 18.59
C SER A 268 21.01 -5.61 18.76
N SER A 269 22.29 -5.83 19.05
CA SER A 269 23.29 -4.77 19.15
C SER A 269 23.62 -4.16 17.78
N ALA A 270 24.19 -2.96 17.77
CA ALA A 270 24.46 -2.22 16.53
C ALA A 270 25.44 -2.94 15.57
N ASP A 271 26.38 -3.72 16.10
CA ASP A 271 27.31 -4.57 15.33
C ASP A 271 26.61 -5.74 14.60
N THR A 272 25.41 -6.11 15.03
CA THR A 272 24.53 -7.10 14.37
C THR A 272 23.33 -6.44 13.69
N HIS A 273 23.52 -5.18 13.28
CA HIS A 273 22.59 -4.32 12.54
C HIS A 273 21.46 -3.68 13.35
N GLY A 274 21.40 -3.88 14.68
CA GLY A 274 20.41 -3.22 15.52
C GLY A 274 18.96 -3.64 15.24
N THR A 275 18.75 -4.87 14.73
CA THR A 275 17.43 -5.41 14.33
C THR A 275 17.14 -6.75 15.01
N ARG A 276 15.90 -7.25 14.94
CA ARG A 276 15.53 -8.62 15.27
C ARG A 276 14.97 -9.26 14.01
N ARG A 277 15.36 -10.50 13.67
CA ARG A 277 14.84 -11.17 12.47
C ARG A 277 14.05 -12.42 12.81
N MET A 278 13.11 -12.73 11.94
CA MET A 278 12.38 -13.98 11.95
C MET A 278 13.36 -15.16 11.93
N GLY A 279 13.11 -16.19 12.73
CA GLY A 279 14.01 -17.33 12.90
C GLY A 279 15.13 -17.14 13.93
N ASP A 280 15.36 -15.94 14.47
CA ASP A 280 16.25 -15.76 15.62
C ASP A 280 15.74 -16.53 16.84
N MET A 281 16.64 -17.05 17.67
CA MET A 281 16.30 -18.07 18.68
C MET A 281 16.51 -17.55 20.10
N THR A 282 15.58 -17.87 20.99
CA THR A 282 15.80 -17.85 22.45
C THR A 282 15.74 -19.28 22.99
N GLN A 283 16.47 -19.56 24.07
CA GLN A 283 16.44 -20.86 24.74
C GLN A 283 15.44 -20.91 25.90
N LYS A 284 15.00 -19.73 26.35
CA LYS A 284 14.21 -19.59 27.57
C LYS A 284 13.45 -18.28 27.57
N VAL A 285 12.20 -18.33 27.99
CA VAL A 285 11.40 -17.14 28.29
C VAL A 285 10.78 -17.34 29.65
N ARG A 286 10.91 -16.33 30.52
CA ARG A 286 10.36 -16.34 31.88
C ARG A 286 9.66 -15.02 32.16
N GLY A 287 8.48 -15.12 32.73
CA GLY A 287 7.67 -13.94 33.03
C GLY A 287 6.30 -14.30 33.56
N ILE A 288 5.43 -13.31 33.61
CA ILE A 288 4.03 -13.50 33.99
C ILE A 288 3.22 -13.87 32.76
N LEU A 289 2.45 -14.95 32.82
CA LEU A 289 1.48 -15.25 31.77
C LEU A 289 0.27 -14.33 31.94
N SER A 290 -0.08 -13.54 30.94
CA SER A 290 -1.29 -12.71 30.94
C SER A 290 -2.10 -12.93 29.68
N HIS A 291 -3.38 -12.56 29.71
CA HIS A 291 -4.27 -12.62 28.55
C HIS A 291 -4.91 -11.24 28.30
N ASN A 292 -4.73 -10.72 27.08
CA ASN A 292 -5.35 -9.50 26.57
C ASN A 292 -5.12 -9.39 25.06
N PHE A 293 -5.91 -8.58 24.36
CA PHE A 293 -5.89 -8.40 22.91
C PHE A 293 -5.95 -9.73 22.13
N ALA A 294 -6.79 -10.65 22.60
CA ALA A 294 -7.07 -11.97 22.03
C ALA A 294 -5.85 -12.90 21.93
N ALA A 295 -4.88 -12.75 22.84
CA ALA A 295 -3.72 -13.63 22.92
C ALA A 295 -3.17 -13.78 24.34
N TYR A 296 -2.75 -15.00 24.67
CA TYR A 296 -1.84 -15.24 25.79
C TYR A 296 -0.44 -14.73 25.48
N ARG A 297 0.18 -14.12 26.49
CA ARG A 297 1.50 -13.52 26.37
C ARG A 297 2.31 -13.64 27.65
N ILE A 298 3.63 -13.55 27.49
CA ILE A 298 4.55 -13.44 28.61
C ILE A 298 4.93 -11.97 28.80
N GLN A 299 4.65 -11.45 29.99
CA GLN A 299 5.21 -10.19 30.49
C GLN A 299 6.55 -10.51 31.17
N PRO A 300 7.70 -10.16 30.57
CA PRO A 300 9.01 -10.59 31.06
C PRO A 300 9.29 -10.07 32.47
N THR A 301 9.77 -10.95 33.35
CA THR A 301 10.31 -10.56 34.66
C THR A 301 11.84 -10.58 34.69
N GLU A 302 12.45 -11.11 33.63
CA GLU A 302 13.88 -11.09 33.33
C GLU A 302 14.09 -10.92 31.82
N GLU A 303 15.25 -10.40 31.42
CA GLU A 303 15.56 -10.19 30.01
C GLU A 303 15.76 -11.53 29.28
N SER A 304 15.09 -11.68 28.13
CA SER A 304 15.26 -12.86 27.27
C SER A 304 16.52 -12.71 26.42
N THR A 305 17.37 -13.74 26.41
CA THR A 305 18.60 -13.76 25.60
C THR A 305 18.33 -14.39 24.23
N PHE A 306 18.66 -13.67 23.16
CA PHE A 306 18.48 -14.13 21.79
C PHE A 306 19.83 -14.38 21.10
N VAL A 307 19.87 -15.43 20.28
CA VAL A 307 20.94 -15.73 19.34
C VAL A 307 20.46 -15.37 17.94
N GLN A 308 21.31 -14.66 17.19
CA GLN A 308 21.06 -14.36 15.78
C GLN A 308 21.25 -15.64 14.96
N ALA A 309 20.15 -16.34 14.70
CA ALA A 309 20.14 -17.61 13.97
C ALA A 309 19.78 -17.42 12.49
N ASN A 310 19.25 -16.25 12.12
CA ASN A 310 18.99 -15.84 10.75
C ASN A 310 19.71 -14.51 10.44
N PRO A 311 21.02 -14.53 10.12
CA PRO A 311 21.75 -13.31 9.75
C PRO A 311 21.29 -12.78 8.39
N ARG A 312 21.37 -11.46 8.21
CA ARG A 312 21.04 -10.80 6.93
C ARG A 312 21.91 -11.35 5.79
N PRO A 313 21.34 -11.67 4.62
CA PRO A 313 22.15 -12.03 3.44
C PRO A 313 22.87 -10.79 2.88
N ASP A 314 24.20 -10.86 2.77
CA ASP A 314 25.04 -9.74 2.27
C ASP A 314 24.82 -9.42 0.79
N THR A 315 24.42 -10.42 -0.01
CA THR A 315 24.23 -10.30 -1.46
C THR A 315 23.01 -11.07 -1.94
N ALA A 316 22.49 -10.70 -3.11
CA ALA A 316 21.47 -11.47 -3.79
C ALA A 316 21.92 -12.92 -4.10
N PRO A 317 20.99 -13.88 -4.23
CA PRO A 317 21.31 -15.28 -4.49
C PRO A 317 22.12 -15.48 -5.78
N ALA A 318 23.08 -16.41 -5.73
CA ALA A 318 23.85 -16.81 -6.90
C ALA A 318 23.02 -17.78 -7.77
N VAL A 319 22.34 -17.23 -8.77
CA VAL A 319 21.46 -18.01 -9.68
C VAL A 319 22.16 -18.51 -10.94
N GLY A 320 23.45 -18.17 -11.14
CA GLY A 320 24.20 -18.49 -12.35
C GLY A 320 23.66 -17.79 -13.60
N GLY A 321 23.98 -18.35 -14.77
CA GLY A 321 23.42 -17.90 -16.05
C GLY A 321 24.17 -16.74 -16.70
N THR A 322 23.90 -16.53 -17.99
CA THR A 322 24.34 -15.33 -18.74
C THR A 322 23.36 -14.18 -18.60
N LEU A 323 22.13 -14.45 -18.13
CA LEU A 323 21.12 -13.45 -17.79
C LEU A 323 20.54 -13.70 -16.40
N LYS A 324 20.30 -12.61 -15.67
CA LYS A 324 19.55 -12.60 -14.40
C LYS A 324 18.17 -11.97 -14.64
N VAL A 325 17.09 -12.67 -14.30
CA VAL A 325 15.72 -12.14 -14.34
C VAL A 325 15.15 -12.16 -12.92
N ALA A 326 14.47 -11.09 -12.49
CA ALA A 326 13.93 -11.00 -11.14
C ALA A 326 12.48 -10.48 -11.13
N SER A 327 11.79 -10.67 -10.00
CA SER A 327 10.53 -9.98 -9.69
C SER A 327 10.55 -9.43 -8.27
N LEU A 328 9.93 -8.26 -8.06
CA LEU A 328 9.85 -7.59 -6.76
C LEU A 328 8.50 -6.84 -6.62
N ASN A 329 7.71 -7.19 -5.60
CA ASN A 329 6.64 -6.31 -5.13
C ASN A 329 7.29 -5.17 -4.34
N VAL A 330 7.02 -3.92 -4.71
CA VAL A 330 7.69 -2.74 -4.14
C VAL A 330 6.86 -2.01 -3.07
N LEU A 331 5.80 -2.62 -2.55
CA LEU A 331 4.97 -2.10 -1.45
C LEU A 331 4.42 -0.70 -1.75
N ASN A 332 3.60 -0.61 -2.80
CA ASN A 332 2.95 0.62 -3.29
C ASN A 332 3.93 1.77 -3.53
N TYR A 333 4.68 1.75 -4.63
CA TYR A 333 5.53 2.86 -5.04
C TYR A 333 4.73 3.91 -5.82
N PHE A 334 4.38 5.01 -5.13
CA PHE A 334 3.56 6.10 -5.67
C PHE A 334 4.33 7.41 -5.69
N THR A 335 4.18 8.14 -6.79
CA THR A 335 4.65 9.52 -6.96
C THR A 335 3.59 10.57 -6.61
N THR A 336 2.35 10.14 -6.35
CA THR A 336 1.27 10.97 -5.79
C THR A 336 0.95 10.48 -4.38
N PHE A 337 0.99 11.38 -3.40
CA PHE A 337 0.82 11.05 -2.00
C PHE A 337 -0.63 11.17 -1.56
N GLN A 338 -0.95 10.63 -0.37
CA GLN A 338 -2.31 10.63 0.18
C GLN A 338 -2.85 12.02 0.54
N ASP A 339 -1.98 13.03 0.63
CA ASP A 339 -2.34 14.44 0.82
C ASP A 339 -2.62 15.19 -0.50
N GLY A 340 -2.52 14.51 -1.64
CA GLY A 340 -2.72 15.07 -2.98
C GLY A 340 -1.52 15.86 -3.52
N THR A 341 -0.38 15.85 -2.82
CA THR A 341 0.88 16.37 -3.35
C THR A 341 1.64 15.29 -4.13
N THR A 342 2.65 15.69 -4.91
CA THR A 342 3.45 14.74 -5.72
C THR A 342 4.95 14.86 -5.47
N ALA A 343 5.69 13.82 -5.85
CA ALA A 343 7.16 13.83 -5.86
C ALA A 343 7.74 14.97 -6.73
N ALA A 344 6.99 15.43 -7.73
CA ALA A 344 7.34 16.57 -8.59
C ALA A 344 6.94 17.95 -8.00
N GLY A 345 6.32 17.99 -6.82
CA GLY A 345 5.93 19.22 -6.13
C GLY A 345 4.58 19.81 -6.57
N GLN A 346 3.75 19.03 -7.28
CA GLN A 346 2.39 19.46 -7.64
C GLN A 346 1.44 19.23 -6.46
N THR A 347 0.28 19.91 -6.47
CA THR A 347 -0.78 19.78 -5.46
C THR A 347 -2.13 19.47 -6.11
N GLY A 348 -3.11 18.99 -5.32
CA GLY A 348 -4.46 18.70 -5.79
C GLY A 348 -4.57 17.47 -6.70
N GLN A 349 -3.56 16.61 -6.71
CA GLN A 349 -3.50 15.39 -7.51
C GLN A 349 -4.21 14.23 -6.82
N GLY A 350 -4.52 13.19 -7.58
CA GLY A 350 -5.15 11.98 -7.07
C GLY A 350 -4.87 10.77 -7.93
N CYS A 351 -5.25 9.60 -7.42
CA CYS A 351 -5.08 8.33 -8.09
C CYS A 351 -6.45 7.78 -8.54
N THR A 352 -6.48 7.12 -9.68
CA THR A 352 -7.70 6.51 -10.23
C THR A 352 -7.87 5.10 -9.68
N LEU A 353 -9.09 4.73 -9.29
CA LEU A 353 -9.48 3.38 -8.92
C LEU A 353 -10.83 3.05 -9.58
N GLY A 354 -10.89 1.97 -10.35
CA GLY A 354 -12.03 1.64 -11.19
C GLY A 354 -12.30 2.73 -12.25
N SER A 355 -13.57 3.07 -12.42
CA SER A 355 -14.04 4.16 -13.29
C SER A 355 -14.27 5.48 -12.56
N GLY A 356 -13.86 5.58 -11.29
CA GLY A 356 -14.03 6.79 -10.48
C GLY A 356 -13.09 7.92 -10.88
N ALA A 357 -13.44 9.15 -10.50
CA ALA A 357 -12.53 10.29 -10.66
C ALA A 357 -11.27 10.10 -9.80
N PRO A 358 -10.11 10.64 -10.22
CA PRO A 358 -8.91 10.63 -9.40
C PRO A 358 -9.16 11.28 -8.03
N SER A 359 -8.67 10.66 -6.96
CA SER A 359 -8.72 11.24 -5.61
C SER A 359 -7.46 10.90 -4.81
N ALA A 360 -7.05 11.78 -3.91
CA ALA A 360 -5.89 11.54 -3.04
C ALA A 360 -6.09 10.31 -2.14
N GLY A 361 -7.32 10.05 -1.69
CA GLY A 361 -7.67 8.87 -0.89
C GLY A 361 -7.58 7.53 -1.63
N ASN A 362 -7.45 7.55 -2.96
CA ASN A 362 -7.16 6.34 -3.74
C ASN A 362 -5.65 6.08 -3.87
N CYS A 363 -4.80 7.04 -3.53
CA CYS A 363 -3.34 6.87 -3.56
C CYS A 363 -2.89 5.99 -2.39
N ARG A 364 -1.80 5.26 -2.59
CA ARG A 364 -1.22 4.31 -1.62
C ARG A 364 0.27 4.61 -1.45
N GLY A 365 0.95 3.85 -0.60
CA GLY A 365 2.40 4.03 -0.38
C GLY A 365 2.71 5.18 0.56
N ALA A 366 3.81 5.89 0.28
CA ALA A 366 4.27 7.03 1.06
C ALA A 366 3.19 8.12 1.25
N ASN A 367 3.01 8.55 2.49
CA ASN A 367 2.04 9.58 2.84
C ASN A 367 2.51 10.98 2.47
N ASN A 368 3.82 11.18 2.32
CA ASN A 368 4.45 12.46 2.06
C ASN A 368 5.83 12.29 1.41
N ARG A 369 6.47 13.41 1.06
CA ARG A 369 7.77 13.45 0.41
C ARG A 369 8.89 12.75 1.19
N THR A 370 8.91 12.88 2.51
CA THR A 370 9.96 12.28 3.35
C THR A 370 9.91 10.76 3.30
N GLU A 371 8.72 10.18 3.42
CA GLU A 371 8.51 8.74 3.29
C GLU A 371 8.80 8.25 1.87
N PHE A 372 8.45 9.04 0.84
CA PHE A 372 8.75 8.70 -0.54
C PHE A 372 10.26 8.62 -0.81
N ASP A 373 11.03 9.61 -0.34
CA ASP A 373 12.49 9.60 -0.49
C ASP A 373 13.10 8.39 0.26
N ARG A 374 12.56 8.05 1.44
CA ARG A 374 12.96 6.86 2.22
C ARG A 374 12.69 5.56 1.45
N GLN A 375 11.48 5.42 0.91
CA GLN A 375 11.00 4.26 0.15
C GLN A 375 11.81 4.08 -1.13
N GLN A 376 11.97 5.15 -1.92
CA GLN A 376 12.75 5.14 -3.15
C GLN A 376 14.19 4.67 -2.90
N ALA A 377 14.86 5.20 -1.87
CA ALA A 377 16.23 4.82 -1.57
C ALA A 377 16.39 3.31 -1.26
N LYS A 378 15.43 2.73 -0.50
CA LYS A 378 15.42 1.29 -0.20
C LYS A 378 15.15 0.44 -1.44
N ILE A 379 14.13 0.78 -2.24
CA ILE A 379 13.80 0.07 -3.49
C ILE A 379 14.97 0.14 -4.48
N VAL A 380 15.58 1.32 -4.65
CA VAL A 380 16.76 1.51 -5.49
C VAL A 380 17.92 0.64 -4.99
N ALA A 381 18.11 0.51 -3.67
CA ALA A 381 19.11 -0.38 -3.10
C ALA A 381 18.83 -1.87 -3.37
N ALA A 382 17.56 -2.29 -3.27
CA ALA A 382 17.15 -3.66 -3.57
C ALA A 382 17.36 -4.01 -5.05
N ILE A 383 16.89 -3.16 -5.98
CA ILE A 383 17.06 -3.40 -7.42
C ILE A 383 18.54 -3.36 -7.82
N ALA A 384 19.32 -2.40 -7.29
CA ALA A 384 20.76 -2.34 -7.52
C ALA A 384 21.50 -3.59 -6.99
N GLY A 385 21.08 -4.13 -5.85
CA GLY A 385 21.68 -5.34 -5.26
C GLY A 385 21.31 -6.64 -5.97
N LEU A 386 20.08 -6.73 -6.51
CA LEU A 386 19.66 -7.86 -7.37
C LEU A 386 20.48 -7.91 -8.65
N ASP A 387 20.85 -6.74 -9.19
CA ASP A 387 21.63 -6.60 -10.42
C ASP A 387 21.00 -7.35 -11.61
N ALA A 388 19.67 -7.46 -11.62
CA ALA A 388 18.94 -8.20 -12.63
C ALA A 388 19.01 -7.51 -14.00
N ASP A 389 19.15 -8.28 -15.07
CA ASP A 389 19.14 -7.79 -16.45
C ASP A 389 17.72 -7.47 -16.94
N VAL A 390 16.71 -8.15 -16.40
CA VAL A 390 15.28 -7.87 -16.54
C VAL A 390 14.61 -8.01 -15.18
N ILE A 391 13.76 -7.07 -14.79
CA ILE A 391 13.03 -7.12 -13.52
C ILE A 391 11.56 -6.75 -13.70
N GLY A 392 10.68 -7.59 -13.17
CA GLY A 392 9.25 -7.34 -13.06
C GLY A 392 8.91 -6.69 -11.73
N LEU A 393 8.12 -5.63 -11.76
CA LEU A 393 7.69 -4.89 -10.58
C LEU A 393 6.19 -5.03 -10.39
N MET A 394 5.77 -5.23 -9.14
CA MET A 394 4.37 -5.17 -8.73
C MET A 394 4.18 -3.97 -7.79
N GLU A 395 2.97 -3.42 -7.76
CA GLU A 395 2.60 -2.26 -6.91
C GLU A 395 3.25 -0.93 -7.30
N ILE A 396 3.45 -0.72 -8.60
CA ILE A 396 3.78 0.60 -9.13
C ILE A 396 2.48 1.40 -9.31
N GLN A 397 2.44 2.67 -8.92
CA GLN A 397 1.29 3.54 -9.26
C GLN A 397 0.99 3.44 -10.77
N ASN A 398 -0.30 3.39 -11.13
CA ASN A 398 -0.75 3.12 -12.49
C ASN A 398 -0.53 4.29 -13.47
N THR A 399 0.73 4.65 -13.70
CA THR A 399 1.23 5.71 -14.58
C THR A 399 2.71 5.45 -14.87
N ASP A 400 3.19 5.89 -16.04
CA ASP A 400 4.63 5.82 -16.35
C ASP A 400 5.46 6.82 -15.56
N VAL A 401 4.84 7.87 -14.98
CA VAL A 401 5.55 8.84 -14.12
C VAL A 401 6.25 8.16 -12.95
N ALA A 402 5.62 7.17 -12.34
CA ALA A 402 6.20 6.44 -11.21
C ALA A 402 7.34 5.52 -11.64
N THR A 403 7.17 4.78 -12.74
CA THR A 403 8.22 3.92 -13.29
C THR A 403 9.43 4.73 -13.75
N ASP A 404 9.22 5.83 -14.48
CA ASP A 404 10.30 6.68 -14.98
C ASP A 404 11.05 7.39 -13.84
N ASN A 405 10.33 7.78 -12.78
CA ASN A 405 10.96 8.32 -11.58
C ASN A 405 11.90 7.30 -10.92
N LEU A 406 11.48 6.03 -10.79
CA LEU A 406 12.31 4.97 -10.25
C LEU A 406 13.53 4.67 -11.15
N VAL A 407 13.34 4.62 -12.47
CA VAL A 407 14.43 4.43 -13.44
C VAL A 407 15.45 5.57 -13.37
N ALA A 408 14.99 6.83 -13.24
CA ALA A 408 15.86 7.98 -13.06
C ALA A 408 16.72 7.85 -11.80
N ALA A 409 16.13 7.44 -10.68
CA ALA A 409 16.85 7.22 -9.42
C ALA A 409 17.85 6.05 -9.50
N LEU A 410 17.49 4.95 -10.17
CA LEU A 410 18.39 3.82 -10.45
C LEU A 410 19.58 4.23 -11.29
N ASN A 411 19.33 4.97 -12.37
CA ASN A 411 20.38 5.44 -13.27
C ASN A 411 21.25 6.52 -12.64
N ALA A 412 20.71 7.34 -11.73
CA ALA A 412 21.53 8.25 -10.92
C ALA A 412 22.51 7.49 -10.02
N ARG A 413 22.12 6.32 -9.50
CA ARG A 413 22.97 5.46 -8.66
C ARG A 413 23.97 4.61 -9.47
N LEU A 414 23.52 4.01 -10.56
CA LEU A 414 24.28 2.98 -11.30
C LEU A 414 24.98 3.50 -12.56
N GLY A 415 24.60 4.70 -13.01
CA GLY A 415 25.07 5.30 -14.26
C GLY A 415 23.92 5.47 -15.25
N ALA A 416 23.92 6.60 -15.96
CA ALA A 416 22.89 6.94 -16.94
C ALA A 416 22.77 5.85 -18.03
N GLY A 417 21.53 5.43 -18.32
CA GLY A 417 21.24 4.40 -19.33
C GLY A 417 21.52 2.96 -18.89
N THR A 418 21.77 2.71 -17.60
CA THR A 418 21.92 1.34 -17.10
C THR A 418 20.62 0.56 -17.21
N TYR A 419 19.52 1.15 -16.72
CA TYR A 419 18.17 0.61 -16.84
C TYR A 419 17.30 1.50 -17.73
N ASP A 420 16.36 0.87 -18.42
CA ASP A 420 15.24 1.50 -19.12
C ASP A 420 13.93 0.79 -18.72
N SER A 421 12.79 1.46 -18.88
CA SER A 421 11.46 0.90 -18.65
C SER A 421 10.82 0.49 -19.98
N VAL A 422 9.87 -0.44 -19.92
CA VAL A 422 9.05 -0.79 -21.09
C VAL A 422 7.99 0.25 -21.43
N ARG A 423 7.76 1.25 -20.56
CA ARG A 423 6.76 2.34 -20.67
C ARG A 423 5.37 1.81 -21.01
N SER A 424 4.82 1.03 -20.08
CA SER A 424 3.58 0.28 -20.29
C SER A 424 2.31 1.14 -20.30
N GLY A 425 2.40 2.44 -20.02
CA GLY A 425 1.25 3.32 -19.90
C GLY A 425 0.37 2.95 -18.71
N SER A 426 -0.84 3.50 -18.68
CA SER A 426 -1.84 3.12 -17.67
C SER A 426 -2.76 2.04 -18.23
N PHE A 427 -2.97 0.96 -17.48
CA PHE A 427 -3.83 -0.16 -17.88
C PHE A 427 -4.43 -0.87 -16.66
N GLY A 428 -5.49 -1.65 -16.88
CA GLY A 428 -6.28 -2.20 -15.79
C GLY A 428 -7.11 -1.12 -15.10
N THR A 429 -7.63 -1.45 -13.92
CA THR A 429 -8.58 -0.62 -13.18
C THR A 429 -8.09 -0.27 -11.78
N ASP A 430 -7.07 -0.97 -11.26
CA ASP A 430 -6.49 -0.66 -9.95
C ASP A 430 -5.61 0.61 -10.01
N ALA A 431 -5.40 1.25 -8.85
CA ALA A 431 -4.49 2.38 -8.70
C ALA A 431 -3.01 1.97 -8.85
N ILE A 432 -2.75 0.67 -8.82
CA ILE A 432 -1.44 0.05 -9.08
C ILE A 432 -1.46 -0.79 -10.36
N LYS A 433 -0.28 -0.92 -10.98
CA LYS A 433 0.01 -1.80 -12.10
C LYS A 433 1.24 -2.65 -11.84
N VAL A 434 1.47 -3.61 -12.74
CA VAL A 434 2.77 -4.24 -12.92
C VAL A 434 3.58 -3.50 -13.97
N ASP A 435 4.90 -3.55 -13.90
CA ASP A 435 5.77 -2.98 -14.94
C ASP A 435 7.08 -3.76 -15.10
N ILE A 436 7.84 -3.48 -16.15
CA ILE A 436 9.11 -4.16 -16.43
C ILE A 436 10.23 -3.13 -16.62
N LEU A 437 11.35 -3.33 -15.93
CA LEU A 437 12.62 -2.66 -16.20
C LEU A 437 13.61 -3.65 -16.81
N TYR A 438 14.54 -3.16 -17.62
CA TYR A 438 15.56 -3.98 -18.25
C TYR A 438 16.86 -3.20 -18.44
N LYS A 439 17.97 -3.90 -18.59
CA LYS A 439 19.27 -3.32 -18.97
C LYS A 439 19.43 -3.36 -20.49
N PRO A 440 19.40 -2.22 -21.20
CA PRO A 440 19.51 -2.20 -22.67
C PRO A 440 20.84 -2.76 -23.19
N ALA A 441 21.89 -2.74 -22.37
CA ALA A 441 23.19 -3.34 -22.71
C ALA A 441 23.19 -4.89 -22.70
N ARG A 442 22.14 -5.53 -22.17
CA ARG A 442 22.08 -6.97 -21.92
C ARG A 442 20.97 -7.65 -22.70
N VAL A 443 19.83 -6.98 -22.82
CA VAL A 443 18.70 -7.44 -23.63
C VAL A 443 18.14 -6.31 -24.47
N GLN A 444 17.59 -6.68 -25.61
CA GLN A 444 16.76 -5.81 -26.45
C GLN A 444 15.31 -6.29 -26.42
N ARG A 445 14.37 -5.35 -26.48
CA ARG A 445 12.95 -5.68 -26.68
C ARG A 445 12.74 -6.16 -28.11
N VAL A 446 11.84 -7.13 -28.28
CA VAL A 446 11.41 -7.67 -29.56
C VAL A 446 9.91 -7.48 -29.70
N GLY A 447 9.47 -6.62 -30.63
CA GLY A 447 8.07 -6.26 -30.75
C GLY A 447 7.54 -5.44 -29.57
N GLY A 448 6.29 -4.97 -29.70
CA GLY A 448 5.62 -4.17 -28.68
C GLY A 448 5.18 -4.98 -27.46
N LEU A 449 4.73 -4.27 -26.44
CA LEU A 449 4.10 -4.85 -25.26
C LEU A 449 2.83 -5.61 -25.64
N VAL A 450 2.55 -6.71 -24.93
CA VAL A 450 1.35 -7.50 -25.12
C VAL A 450 0.56 -7.57 -23.81
N PHE A 451 -0.73 -7.27 -23.90
CA PHE A 451 -1.70 -7.35 -22.82
C PHE A 451 -2.71 -8.47 -23.10
N PRO A 452 -3.31 -9.08 -22.07
CA PRO A 452 -4.44 -9.98 -22.28
C PRO A 452 -5.63 -9.23 -22.90
N THR A 453 -6.39 -9.92 -23.75
CA THR A 453 -7.56 -9.37 -24.44
C THR A 453 -8.70 -10.39 -24.46
N GLY A 454 -9.92 -9.92 -24.71
CA GLY A 454 -11.10 -10.78 -24.78
C GLY A 454 -11.31 -11.56 -23.49
N THR A 455 -11.46 -12.88 -23.59
CA THR A 455 -11.69 -13.78 -22.46
C THR A 455 -10.53 -13.83 -21.46
N ASP A 456 -9.30 -13.54 -21.87
CA ASP A 456 -8.17 -13.57 -20.92
C ASP A 456 -8.14 -12.32 -20.02
N LEU A 457 -8.87 -11.27 -20.41
CA LEU A 457 -8.96 -10.03 -19.65
C LEU A 457 -10.14 -10.03 -18.67
N THR A 458 -11.16 -10.86 -18.87
CA THR A 458 -12.42 -10.80 -18.10
C THR A 458 -12.22 -11.00 -16.60
N ASP A 459 -11.23 -11.78 -16.19
CA ASP A 459 -10.93 -12.06 -14.78
C ASP A 459 -10.08 -10.95 -14.11
N TYR A 460 -9.84 -9.85 -14.84
CA TYR A 460 -9.07 -8.69 -14.40
C TYR A 460 -9.83 -7.36 -14.54
N VAL A 461 -11.15 -7.36 -14.77
CA VAL A 461 -11.93 -6.12 -15.00
C VAL A 461 -12.63 -5.57 -13.76
N ALA A 462 -12.59 -6.28 -12.63
CA ALA A 462 -13.11 -5.77 -11.35
C ALA A 462 -12.38 -4.47 -10.95
N PRO A 463 -12.89 -3.61 -10.05
CA PRO A 463 -12.25 -2.33 -9.70
C PRO A 463 -10.80 -2.43 -9.17
N SER A 464 -10.39 -3.58 -8.64
CA SER A 464 -9.01 -3.92 -8.23
C SER A 464 -8.30 -4.87 -9.20
N GLY A 465 -8.71 -4.79 -10.46
CA GLY A 465 -8.24 -5.63 -11.54
C GLY A 465 -6.85 -5.22 -12.02
N ARG A 466 -5.92 -6.18 -11.99
CA ARG A 466 -4.50 -6.00 -12.32
C ARG A 466 -4.09 -6.99 -13.42
N PRO A 467 -4.33 -6.66 -14.71
CA PRO A 467 -3.96 -7.53 -15.80
C PRO A 467 -2.44 -7.80 -15.82
N PRO A 468 -1.98 -8.99 -16.22
CA PRO A 468 -0.57 -9.24 -16.49
C PRO A 468 -0.03 -8.42 -17.67
N LEU A 469 1.29 -8.21 -17.69
CA LEU A 469 2.04 -7.53 -18.74
C LEU A 469 3.09 -8.49 -19.33
N ALA A 470 3.20 -8.55 -20.65
CA ALA A 470 4.22 -9.34 -21.32
C ALA A 470 5.09 -8.52 -22.27
N GLN A 471 6.40 -8.79 -22.24
CA GLN A 471 7.38 -8.27 -23.21
C GLN A 471 8.30 -9.42 -23.64
N ARG A 472 8.53 -9.55 -24.95
CA ARG A 472 9.57 -10.43 -25.48
C ARG A 472 10.90 -9.73 -25.45
N PHE A 473 11.91 -10.41 -24.93
CA PHE A 473 13.30 -9.96 -24.94
C PHE A 473 14.16 -10.91 -25.76
N ALA A 474 15.25 -10.38 -26.31
CA ALA A 474 16.33 -11.15 -26.91
C ALA A 474 17.66 -10.72 -26.28
N VAL A 475 18.55 -11.67 -26.01
CA VAL A 475 19.88 -11.38 -25.44
C VAL A 475 20.72 -10.62 -26.46
N VAL A 476 21.35 -9.51 -26.05
CA VAL A 476 22.29 -8.79 -26.92
C VAL A 476 23.48 -9.70 -27.26
N GLY A 477 23.75 -9.86 -28.56
CA GLY A 477 24.87 -10.65 -29.08
C GLY A 477 24.59 -12.14 -29.33
N ASN A 478 23.66 -12.76 -28.59
CA ASN A 478 23.25 -14.16 -28.78
C ASN A 478 21.85 -14.32 -29.40
N ASN A 479 21.04 -13.27 -29.33
CA ASN A 479 19.64 -13.18 -29.79
C ASN A 479 18.65 -14.17 -29.16
N GLY A 480 19.09 -15.09 -28.29
CA GLY A 480 18.21 -16.02 -27.58
C GLY A 480 17.02 -15.32 -26.96
N GLY A 481 15.82 -15.74 -27.36
CA GLY A 481 14.57 -15.08 -27.03
C GLY A 481 13.85 -15.67 -25.82
N PHE A 482 13.06 -14.85 -25.12
CA PHE A 482 12.05 -15.34 -24.18
C PHE A 482 10.95 -14.28 -23.97
N TRP A 483 9.75 -14.74 -23.66
CA TRP A 483 8.70 -13.90 -23.09
C TRP A 483 8.89 -13.78 -21.59
N PHE A 484 8.90 -12.54 -21.11
CA PHE A 484 8.79 -12.25 -19.69
C PHE A 484 7.37 -11.75 -19.40
N VAL A 485 6.68 -12.44 -18.49
CA VAL A 485 5.30 -12.14 -18.11
C VAL A 485 5.25 -11.81 -16.62
N VAL A 486 4.82 -10.59 -16.29
CA VAL A 486 4.69 -10.12 -14.90
C VAL A 486 3.22 -10.10 -14.52
N ASN A 487 2.89 -10.56 -13.31
CA ASN A 487 1.51 -10.62 -12.83
C ASN A 487 1.39 -10.16 -11.35
N HIS A 488 0.18 -9.78 -10.96
CA HIS A 488 -0.19 -9.48 -9.59
C HIS A 488 -1.65 -9.88 -9.33
N PHE A 489 -1.87 -11.12 -8.90
CA PHE A 489 -3.21 -11.69 -8.70
C PHE A 489 -3.96 -11.05 -7.54
N LYS A 490 -5.28 -11.28 -7.48
CA LYS A 490 -6.15 -10.78 -6.42
C LYS A 490 -5.64 -11.20 -5.04
N SER A 491 -5.53 -10.23 -4.12
CA SER A 491 -5.07 -10.48 -2.74
C SER A 491 -5.98 -11.41 -1.94
N LYS A 492 -5.40 -12.09 -0.93
CA LYS A 492 -6.10 -13.01 -0.02
C LYS A 492 -6.97 -12.32 1.04
N GLY A 493 -6.83 -11.01 1.23
CA GLY A 493 -7.55 -10.21 2.23
C GLY A 493 -8.92 -9.68 1.77
N SER A 494 -9.63 -8.99 2.68
CA SER A 494 -10.95 -8.36 2.46
C SER A 494 -12.07 -9.33 2.10
N CYS A 495 -12.15 -10.43 2.86
CA CYS A 495 -13.10 -11.51 2.63
C CYS A 495 -14.55 -11.03 2.44
N PRO A 496 -15.25 -11.48 1.38
CA PRO A 496 -16.67 -11.25 1.27
C PRO A 496 -17.43 -12.04 2.35
N SER A 497 -18.68 -11.66 2.63
CA SER A 497 -19.52 -12.41 3.57
C SER A 497 -20.10 -13.70 2.98
N THR A 498 -20.16 -13.81 1.64
CA THR A 498 -20.67 -14.96 0.88
C THR A 498 -19.91 -15.10 -0.44
N GLY A 499 -19.98 -16.27 -1.08
CA GLY A 499 -19.30 -16.52 -2.36
C GLY A 499 -17.85 -16.98 -2.16
N ASP A 500 -16.90 -16.20 -2.67
CA ASP A 500 -15.45 -16.51 -2.66
C ASP A 500 -14.80 -16.20 -1.30
N VAL A 501 -15.35 -16.84 -0.27
CA VAL A 501 -14.91 -16.79 1.13
C VAL A 501 -13.73 -17.74 1.37
N ASP A 502 -13.03 -17.58 2.50
CA ASP A 502 -11.94 -18.49 2.85
C ASP A 502 -12.46 -19.91 3.11
N GLN A 503 -11.91 -20.88 2.37
CA GLN A 503 -12.16 -22.32 2.54
C GLN A 503 -10.86 -23.09 2.83
N GLY A 504 -9.85 -22.40 3.39
CA GLY A 504 -8.56 -22.97 3.78
C GLY A 504 -7.38 -22.60 2.87
N GLN A 505 -7.59 -21.74 1.87
CA GLN A 505 -6.55 -21.23 0.97
C GLN A 505 -6.54 -19.68 0.93
N GLY A 506 -7.20 -19.02 1.88
CA GLY A 506 -7.45 -17.58 1.89
C GLY A 506 -8.64 -17.19 1.01
N CYS A 507 -9.17 -15.99 1.25
CA CYS A 507 -10.27 -15.45 0.45
C CYS A 507 -9.85 -15.23 -1.02
N PHE A 508 -10.86 -15.11 -1.88
CA PHE A 508 -10.65 -14.90 -3.31
C PHE A 508 -9.86 -16.03 -4.01
N ASN A 509 -9.92 -17.27 -3.52
CA ASN A 509 -9.21 -18.40 -4.13
C ASN A 509 -9.82 -18.76 -5.50
N LEU A 510 -11.14 -18.68 -5.66
CA LEU A 510 -11.79 -18.92 -6.95
C LEU A 510 -11.35 -17.87 -7.98
N ALA A 511 -11.35 -16.59 -7.61
CA ALA A 511 -10.89 -15.51 -8.48
C ALA A 511 -9.41 -15.69 -8.88
N ARG A 512 -8.52 -16.03 -7.95
CA ARG A 512 -7.12 -16.33 -8.24
C ARG A 512 -6.95 -17.54 -9.17
N THR A 513 -7.78 -18.57 -9.02
CA THR A 513 -7.76 -19.76 -9.88
C THR A 513 -8.23 -19.44 -11.31
N GLN A 514 -9.22 -18.58 -11.46
CA GLN A 514 -9.67 -18.05 -12.75
C GLN A 514 -8.56 -17.21 -13.41
N GLN A 515 -7.92 -16.32 -12.65
CA GLN A 515 -6.76 -15.55 -13.12
C GLN A 515 -5.59 -16.45 -13.56
N ALA A 516 -5.32 -17.55 -12.85
CA ALA A 516 -4.32 -18.54 -13.26
C ALA A 516 -4.66 -19.19 -14.61
N THR A 517 -5.93 -19.54 -14.82
CA THR A 517 -6.42 -20.13 -16.06
C THR A 517 -6.31 -19.13 -17.22
N ALA A 518 -6.72 -17.88 -16.99
CA ALA A 518 -6.60 -16.80 -17.97
C ALA A 518 -5.15 -16.48 -18.32
N LEU A 519 -4.24 -16.48 -17.33
CA LEU A 519 -2.81 -16.29 -17.56
C LEU A 519 -2.21 -17.44 -18.38
N SER A 520 -2.59 -18.68 -18.12
CA SER A 520 -2.14 -19.83 -18.93
C SER A 520 -2.62 -19.71 -20.39
N SER A 521 -3.88 -19.34 -20.61
CA SER A 521 -4.43 -19.08 -21.96
C SER A 521 -3.69 -17.95 -22.67
N PHE A 522 -3.40 -16.86 -21.95
CA PHE A 522 -2.63 -15.74 -22.45
C PHE A 522 -1.21 -16.17 -22.88
N VAL A 523 -0.54 -17.00 -22.07
CA VAL A 523 0.78 -17.55 -22.38
C VAL A 523 0.77 -18.40 -23.65
N ASP A 524 -0.26 -19.21 -23.89
CA ASP A 524 -0.37 -19.97 -25.14
C ASP A 524 -0.51 -19.06 -26.37
N LYS A 525 -1.21 -17.92 -26.25
CA LYS A 525 -1.29 -16.90 -27.30
C LYS A 525 0.06 -16.20 -27.53
N LEU A 526 0.85 -15.96 -26.49
CA LEU A 526 2.21 -15.43 -26.62
C LEU A 526 3.12 -16.40 -27.37
N LYS A 527 3.06 -17.70 -27.03
CA LYS A 527 3.85 -18.74 -27.71
C LYS A 527 3.56 -18.82 -29.21
N ALA A 528 2.30 -18.62 -29.58
CA ALA A 528 1.88 -18.59 -30.99
C ALA A 528 2.51 -17.44 -31.81
N GLN A 529 3.16 -16.46 -31.16
CA GLN A 529 3.88 -15.36 -31.81
C GLN A 529 5.36 -15.70 -32.13
N GLY A 530 5.75 -16.98 -32.05
CA GLY A 530 7.05 -17.45 -32.52
C GLY A 530 8.16 -17.39 -31.47
N GLU A 531 7.80 -17.58 -30.19
CA GLU A 531 8.73 -17.77 -29.07
C GLU A 531 8.11 -18.70 -28.03
N SER A 532 8.67 -19.89 -27.84
CA SER A 532 8.11 -20.87 -26.90
C SER A 532 8.58 -20.66 -25.46
N ASP A 533 9.71 -19.96 -25.28
CA ASP A 533 10.31 -19.74 -23.98
C ASP A 533 9.55 -18.65 -23.23
N VAL A 534 8.91 -19.03 -22.12
CA VAL A 534 8.09 -18.12 -21.32
C VAL A 534 8.45 -18.26 -19.85
N LEU A 535 8.79 -17.12 -19.24
CA LEU A 535 9.01 -16.97 -17.82
C LEU A 535 7.88 -16.11 -17.23
N MET A 536 7.05 -16.71 -16.39
CA MET A 536 6.03 -15.98 -15.62
C MET A 536 6.57 -15.73 -14.22
N MET A 537 6.62 -14.48 -13.79
CA MET A 537 7.04 -14.10 -12.44
C MET A 537 6.09 -13.05 -11.85
N GLY A 538 6.11 -12.92 -10.53
CA GLY A 538 5.35 -11.89 -9.83
C GLY A 538 4.62 -12.43 -8.61
N ASP A 539 3.65 -11.67 -8.13
CA ASP A 539 2.86 -11.98 -6.94
C ASP A 539 1.57 -12.69 -7.35
N PHE A 540 1.56 -14.01 -7.16
CA PHE A 540 0.40 -14.86 -7.47
C PHE A 540 -0.61 -14.89 -6.33
N ASN A 541 -0.30 -14.25 -5.19
CA ASN A 541 -1.10 -14.26 -3.97
C ASN A 541 -1.55 -15.68 -3.59
N SER A 542 -0.70 -16.68 -3.81
CA SER A 542 -1.06 -18.10 -3.70
C SER A 542 0.13 -18.90 -3.20
N TYR A 543 -0.07 -19.79 -2.23
CA TYR A 543 0.99 -20.69 -1.75
C TYR A 543 1.20 -21.88 -2.72
N LEU A 544 2.32 -22.61 -2.57
CA LEU A 544 2.80 -23.61 -3.54
C LEU A 544 1.90 -24.83 -3.76
N LEU A 545 0.97 -25.16 -2.84
CA LEU A 545 0.01 -26.25 -3.01
C LEU A 545 -1.41 -25.79 -3.32
N GLU A 546 -1.63 -24.49 -3.42
CA GLU A 546 -2.94 -23.89 -3.66
C GLU A 546 -3.38 -24.05 -5.13
N ASP A 547 -4.68 -23.91 -5.36
CA ASP A 547 -5.31 -24.19 -6.65
C ASP A 547 -4.73 -23.37 -7.82
N PRO A 548 -4.41 -22.06 -7.69
CA PRO A 548 -3.74 -21.30 -8.75
C PRO A 548 -2.42 -21.93 -9.20
N THR A 549 -1.59 -22.39 -8.26
CA THR A 549 -0.31 -23.06 -8.57
C THR A 549 -0.54 -24.35 -9.36
N ARG A 550 -1.56 -25.13 -8.99
CA ARG A 550 -1.89 -26.40 -9.67
C ARG A 550 -2.33 -26.19 -11.12
N VAL A 551 -2.96 -25.07 -11.44
CA VAL A 551 -3.34 -24.72 -12.82
C VAL A 551 -2.10 -24.63 -13.71
N PHE A 552 -1.05 -23.93 -13.27
CA PHE A 552 0.19 -23.79 -14.05
C PHE A 552 0.92 -25.12 -14.22
N GLU A 553 1.01 -25.92 -13.16
CA GLU A 553 1.66 -27.23 -13.21
C GLU A 553 0.91 -28.21 -14.13
N ALA A 554 -0.43 -28.20 -14.09
CA ALA A 554 -1.26 -28.99 -14.99
C ALA A 554 -1.13 -28.57 -16.46
N ALA A 555 -0.86 -27.29 -16.72
CA ALA A 555 -0.53 -26.76 -18.04
C ALA A 555 0.92 -27.03 -18.49
N GLY A 556 1.71 -27.75 -17.68
CA GLY A 556 3.07 -28.16 -18.00
C GLY A 556 4.13 -27.09 -17.73
N HIS A 557 3.80 -26.07 -16.94
CA HIS A 557 4.77 -25.09 -16.46
C HIS A 557 5.45 -25.57 -15.17
N GLU A 558 6.77 -25.43 -15.09
CA GLU A 558 7.53 -25.82 -13.91
C GLU A 558 7.51 -24.72 -12.85
N SER A 559 7.11 -25.03 -11.62
CA SER A 559 7.30 -24.16 -10.45
C SER A 559 8.78 -24.13 -10.04
N LEU A 560 9.51 -23.07 -10.39
CA LEU A 560 10.96 -23.00 -10.18
C LEU A 560 11.33 -22.97 -8.70
N LEU A 561 10.50 -22.39 -7.82
CA LEU A 561 10.77 -22.38 -6.37
C LEU A 561 10.85 -23.79 -5.79
N LYS A 562 10.22 -24.81 -6.41
CA LYS A 562 10.37 -26.20 -5.98
C LYS A 562 11.78 -26.78 -6.20
N ARG A 563 12.66 -26.07 -6.92
CA ARG A 563 14.10 -26.39 -7.02
C ARG A 563 14.90 -25.98 -5.78
N LEU A 564 14.38 -25.08 -4.94
CA LEU A 564 15.03 -24.64 -3.70
C LEU A 564 14.89 -25.69 -2.58
N PRO A 565 15.78 -25.69 -1.57
CA PRO A 565 15.53 -26.41 -0.32
C PRO A 565 14.19 -25.99 0.30
N ALA A 566 13.48 -26.94 0.92
CA ALA A 566 12.11 -26.72 1.38
C ALA A 566 11.97 -25.51 2.33
N ASN A 567 12.95 -25.28 3.21
CA ASN A 567 12.92 -24.18 4.17
C ASN A 567 13.19 -22.79 3.57
N ASP A 568 13.68 -22.73 2.32
CA ASP A 568 14.01 -21.48 1.63
C ASP A 568 12.88 -21.06 0.65
N ARG A 569 11.77 -21.81 0.61
CA ARG A 569 10.63 -21.59 -0.30
C ARG A 569 9.61 -20.64 0.31
N TYR A 570 10.01 -19.39 0.54
CA TYR A 570 9.11 -18.37 1.06
C TYR A 570 9.49 -16.99 0.55
N THR A 571 8.51 -16.09 0.50
CA THR A 571 8.72 -14.69 0.13
C THR A 571 7.93 -13.75 1.05
N TYR A 572 7.14 -14.29 1.97
CA TYR A 572 6.19 -13.54 2.77
C TYR A 572 5.94 -14.22 4.13
N VAL A 573 5.57 -13.41 5.13
CA VAL A 573 5.13 -13.87 6.45
C VAL A 573 3.83 -13.16 6.80
N PHE A 574 2.83 -13.91 7.26
CA PHE A 574 1.56 -13.37 7.71
C PHE A 574 1.02 -14.12 8.92
N GLY A 575 0.64 -13.37 9.96
CA GLY A 575 0.03 -13.96 11.16
C GLY A 575 0.94 -14.98 11.83
N GLY A 576 2.25 -14.78 11.71
CA GLY A 576 3.32 -15.64 12.17
C GLY A 576 3.58 -16.94 11.39
N GLU A 577 2.94 -17.12 10.23
CA GLU A 577 3.21 -18.24 9.32
C GLU A 577 3.94 -17.77 8.07
N THR A 578 4.99 -18.50 7.70
CA THR A 578 5.84 -18.20 6.55
C THR A 578 5.36 -18.96 5.29
N GLY A 579 5.42 -18.33 4.12
CA GLY A 579 5.18 -19.00 2.84
C GLY A 579 5.54 -18.14 1.63
N SER A 580 5.32 -18.66 0.43
CA SER A 580 5.63 -17.96 -0.83
C SER A 580 4.36 -17.46 -1.50
N LEU A 581 4.27 -16.15 -1.74
CA LEU A 581 3.24 -15.53 -2.59
C LEU A 581 3.79 -15.13 -3.95
N ASP A 582 5.10 -14.83 -4.00
CA ASP A 582 5.82 -14.53 -5.22
C ASP A 582 6.46 -15.80 -5.77
N HIS A 583 6.32 -16.01 -7.08
CA HIS A 583 6.78 -17.24 -7.72
C HIS A 583 7.43 -16.96 -9.07
N ALA A 584 8.11 -17.98 -9.58
CA ALA A 584 8.57 -18.07 -10.96
C ALA A 584 8.13 -19.40 -11.57
N TYR A 585 7.43 -19.34 -12.70
CA TYR A 585 7.01 -20.50 -13.49
C TYR A 585 7.64 -20.45 -14.89
N ALA A 586 8.28 -21.53 -15.31
CA ALA A 586 8.90 -21.63 -16.64
C ALA A 586 8.06 -22.52 -17.56
N SER A 587 7.91 -22.14 -18.83
CA SER A 587 7.45 -23.08 -19.86
C SER A 587 8.39 -24.27 -20.00
N ALA A 588 7.89 -25.40 -20.49
CA ALA A 588 8.70 -26.60 -20.68
C ALA A 588 9.95 -26.37 -21.55
N SER A 589 9.89 -25.47 -22.54
CA SER A 589 11.03 -25.13 -23.40
C SER A 589 12.08 -24.27 -22.69
N LEU A 590 11.65 -23.40 -21.76
CA LEU A 590 12.56 -22.56 -20.98
C LEU A 590 13.15 -23.31 -19.78
N ALA A 591 12.44 -24.27 -19.20
CA ALA A 591 12.83 -25.00 -18.00
C ALA A 591 14.26 -25.57 -18.05
N GLY A 592 14.66 -26.13 -19.20
CA GLY A 592 16.01 -26.68 -19.42
C GLY A 592 17.11 -25.62 -19.56
N GLN A 593 16.75 -24.35 -19.72
CA GLN A 593 17.65 -23.21 -19.87
C GLN A 593 17.76 -22.39 -18.57
N VAL A 594 17.01 -22.74 -17.53
CA VAL A 594 17.14 -22.17 -16.18
C VAL A 594 18.36 -22.75 -15.49
N SER A 595 19.36 -21.91 -15.25
CA SER A 595 20.61 -22.26 -14.56
C SER A 595 20.52 -22.25 -13.03
N GLY A 596 19.56 -21.53 -12.47
CA GLY A 596 19.35 -21.43 -11.03
C GLY A 596 18.18 -20.51 -10.68
N VAL A 597 17.76 -20.58 -9.42
CA VAL A 597 16.69 -19.78 -8.83
C VAL A 597 17.06 -19.48 -7.38
N GLY A 598 16.61 -18.34 -6.85
CA GLY A 598 16.82 -17.96 -5.46
C GLY A 598 15.82 -16.91 -5.01
N VAL A 599 15.58 -16.86 -3.70
CA VAL A 599 14.86 -15.76 -3.05
C VAL A 599 15.87 -14.96 -2.23
N TRP A 600 15.85 -13.63 -2.34
CA TRP A 600 16.69 -12.79 -1.50
C TRP A 600 15.90 -12.35 -0.26
N HIS A 601 16.16 -12.99 0.88
CA HIS A 601 15.44 -12.73 2.14
C HIS A 601 15.83 -11.39 2.79
N ILE A 602 15.40 -10.29 2.20
CA ILE A 602 15.69 -8.92 2.65
C ILE A 602 14.48 -8.24 3.30
N ASN A 603 13.28 -8.80 3.17
CA ASN A 603 12.01 -8.13 3.48
C ASN A 603 11.15 -8.91 4.47
N ALA A 604 10.82 -10.16 4.16
CA ALA A 604 9.84 -10.96 4.93
C ALA A 604 10.29 -11.23 6.38
N ASP A 605 11.60 -11.22 6.61
CA ASP A 605 12.21 -11.51 7.90
C ASP A 605 12.47 -10.29 8.79
N GLU A 606 12.21 -9.08 8.28
CA GLU A 606 12.49 -7.83 8.98
C GLU A 606 11.23 -7.25 9.63
N PRO A 607 11.37 -6.56 10.78
CA PRO A 607 10.25 -5.89 11.42
C PRO A 607 9.77 -4.71 10.58
N THR A 608 8.47 -4.38 10.69
CA THR A 608 7.89 -3.15 10.11
C THR A 608 8.61 -1.89 10.61
N ALA A 609 9.11 -1.90 11.84
CA ALA A 609 9.78 -0.76 12.47
C ALA A 609 10.99 -0.17 11.72
N ILE A 610 11.57 -0.92 10.77
CA ILE A 610 12.72 -0.46 9.96
C ILE A 610 12.35 -0.15 8.51
N ASP A 611 11.05 -0.15 8.18
CA ASP A 611 10.54 0.19 6.86
C ASP A 611 10.75 1.68 6.53
N TYR A 612 10.06 2.18 5.50
CA TYR A 612 10.20 3.57 5.07
C TYR A 612 9.24 4.52 5.80
N ASN A 613 8.22 4.02 6.49
CA ASN A 613 7.17 4.83 7.10
C ASN A 613 7.71 5.60 8.30
N THR A 614 7.07 6.72 8.58
CA THR A 614 7.34 7.57 9.76
C THR A 614 6.19 7.53 10.76
N ASP A 615 5.10 6.86 10.41
CA ASP A 615 3.97 6.59 11.29
C ASP A 615 4.35 5.59 12.39
N PHE A 616 3.72 5.73 13.55
CA PHE A 616 3.83 4.77 14.66
C PHE A 616 5.27 4.43 15.08
N THR A 617 6.21 5.38 14.95
CA THR A 617 7.58 5.21 15.46
C THR A 617 8.04 6.41 16.27
N THR A 618 8.69 6.16 17.41
CA THR A 618 9.45 7.18 18.15
C THR A 618 10.94 6.86 18.24
N ASP A 619 11.35 5.67 17.78
CA ASP A 619 12.73 5.20 17.64
C ASP A 619 12.94 4.88 16.16
N ASP A 620 13.28 5.90 15.37
CA ASP A 620 13.39 5.78 13.91
C ASP A 620 14.68 5.05 13.51
N ARG A 621 14.52 3.81 13.05
CA ARG A 621 15.62 2.91 12.66
C ARG A 621 15.83 2.84 11.15
N TYR A 622 15.36 3.84 10.42
CA TYR A 622 15.54 3.92 8.98
C TYR A 622 17.00 3.82 8.55
N ALA A 623 17.23 3.01 7.52
CA ALA A 623 18.47 2.99 6.77
C ALA A 623 18.16 2.81 5.27
N PRO A 624 18.90 3.48 4.36
CA PRO A 624 18.75 3.38 2.91
C PRO A 624 19.36 2.08 2.35
N THR A 625 19.07 0.96 3.01
CA THR A 625 19.52 -0.39 2.69
C THR A 625 18.39 -1.16 1.99
N PRO A 626 18.67 -2.29 1.29
CA PRO A 626 17.61 -3.10 0.68
C PRO A 626 16.66 -3.73 1.71
N PHE A 627 17.06 -3.83 2.99
CA PHE A 627 16.27 -4.48 4.03
C PHE A 627 14.97 -3.74 4.33
N ARG A 628 13.86 -4.47 4.36
CA ARG A 628 12.50 -3.96 4.52
C ARG A 628 12.18 -2.84 3.52
N ALA A 629 12.61 -3.00 2.27
CA ALA A 629 12.16 -2.17 1.15
C ALA A 629 10.70 -2.48 0.77
N SER A 630 10.25 -3.70 1.12
CA SER A 630 8.92 -4.24 0.92
C SER A 630 8.60 -5.20 2.07
N ASP A 631 7.38 -5.72 2.10
CA ASP A 631 6.98 -6.89 2.89
C ASP A 631 7.17 -8.22 2.13
N HIS A 632 7.47 -8.17 0.82
CA HIS A 632 7.75 -9.32 -0.04
C HIS A 632 9.24 -9.46 -0.39
N ASP A 633 9.81 -10.65 -0.28
CA ASP A 633 11.16 -10.94 -0.78
C ASP A 633 11.19 -11.08 -2.30
N PRO A 634 12.20 -10.51 -3.01
CA PRO A 634 12.32 -10.70 -4.45
C PRO A 634 12.77 -12.12 -4.83
N VAL A 635 12.21 -12.61 -5.94
CA VAL A 635 12.60 -13.87 -6.58
C VAL A 635 13.53 -13.57 -7.75
N GLN A 636 14.61 -14.35 -7.89
CA GLN A 636 15.60 -14.23 -8.96
C GLN A 636 15.83 -15.56 -9.67
N VAL A 637 16.01 -15.51 -10.99
CA VAL A 637 16.20 -16.67 -11.88
C VAL A 637 17.38 -16.38 -12.81
N GLY A 638 18.28 -17.35 -12.96
CA GLY A 638 19.41 -17.29 -13.89
C GLY A 638 19.08 -18.07 -15.16
N LEU A 639 19.31 -17.49 -16.34
CA LEU A 639 19.02 -18.09 -17.65
C LEU A 639 20.29 -18.26 -18.51
N ASN A 640 20.35 -19.36 -19.25
CA ASN A 640 21.30 -19.62 -20.33
C ASN A 640 20.53 -19.89 -21.62
N LEU A 641 20.09 -18.81 -22.27
CA LEU A 641 19.27 -18.92 -23.46
C LEU A 641 20.06 -19.45 -24.65
N ALA A 642 19.46 -20.37 -25.41
CA ALA A 642 19.99 -20.87 -26.67
C ALA A 642 20.14 -19.72 -27.68
N ALA A 643 21.10 -19.85 -28.60
CA ALA A 643 21.33 -18.85 -29.63
C ALA A 643 20.21 -18.88 -30.68
N ASP A 644 19.68 -17.72 -31.02
CA ASP A 644 18.65 -17.57 -32.06
C ASP A 644 19.13 -16.70 -33.23
N ALA A 645 18.34 -16.70 -34.31
CA ALA A 645 18.53 -15.74 -35.39
C ALA A 645 18.27 -14.31 -34.92
N ALA A 646 18.99 -13.35 -35.49
CA ALA A 646 18.79 -11.93 -35.16
C ALA A 646 17.36 -11.49 -35.50
N VAL A 647 16.70 -10.84 -34.53
CA VAL A 647 15.36 -10.29 -34.71
C VAL A 647 15.46 -8.78 -34.89
N THR A 648 14.86 -8.27 -35.97
CA THR A 648 14.89 -6.85 -36.33
C THR A 648 13.55 -6.16 -36.15
N GLN A 649 12.57 -6.78 -35.48
CA GLN A 649 11.22 -6.23 -35.41
C GLN A 649 11.20 -4.83 -34.74
N PRO A 650 10.71 -3.79 -35.43
CA PRO A 650 10.65 -2.45 -34.86
C PRO A 650 9.56 -2.32 -33.79
N ILE A 651 9.76 -1.37 -32.87
CA ILE A 651 8.83 -1.03 -31.80
C ILE A 651 8.42 0.42 -31.98
N LEU A 652 7.12 0.67 -31.91
CA LEU A 652 6.54 2.01 -31.99
C LEU A 652 5.48 2.15 -30.91
N GLY A 653 5.56 3.25 -30.17
CA GLY A 653 4.58 3.64 -29.16
C GLY A 653 4.32 5.13 -29.21
N GLY A 654 3.08 5.52 -28.91
CA GLY A 654 2.65 6.91 -28.96
C GLY A 654 1.22 7.11 -28.49
N THR A 655 0.80 8.36 -28.42
CA THR A 655 -0.54 8.80 -28.05
C THR A 655 -1.10 9.68 -29.17
N ILE A 656 -2.27 9.29 -29.67
CA ILE A 656 -3.03 10.01 -30.70
C ILE A 656 -4.32 10.52 -30.00
N PRO A 657 -4.41 11.80 -29.61
CA PRO A 657 -5.61 12.32 -28.97
C PRO A 657 -6.84 12.18 -29.89
N ALA A 658 -7.95 11.70 -29.35
CA ALA A 658 -9.13 11.34 -30.14
C ALA A 658 -9.92 12.54 -30.69
N THR A 659 -9.65 13.76 -30.21
CA THR A 659 -10.38 14.97 -30.58
C THR A 659 -9.44 16.10 -30.94
N ALA A 660 -9.89 16.93 -31.88
CA ALA A 660 -9.20 18.15 -32.30
C ALA A 660 -10.22 19.19 -32.76
N ARG A 661 -9.76 20.43 -32.94
CA ARG A 661 -10.54 21.52 -33.51
C ARG A 661 -9.88 22.03 -34.78
N ALA A 662 -10.69 22.26 -35.81
CA ALA A 662 -10.20 22.81 -37.06
C ALA A 662 -9.63 24.21 -36.81
N GLY A 663 -8.38 24.45 -37.25
CA GLY A 663 -7.65 25.70 -37.07
C GLY A 663 -6.78 25.78 -35.81
N GLU A 664 -6.85 24.80 -34.89
CA GLU A 664 -5.99 24.75 -33.70
C GLU A 664 -4.78 23.81 -33.91
N SER A 665 -3.73 23.99 -33.09
CA SER A 665 -2.60 23.07 -33.08
C SER A 665 -3.00 21.74 -32.43
N TYR A 666 -2.88 20.67 -33.20
CA TYR A 666 -3.08 19.29 -32.77
C TYR A 666 -1.72 18.61 -32.60
N VAL A 667 -1.51 17.88 -31.50
CA VAL A 667 -0.22 17.27 -31.18
C VAL A 667 -0.38 15.76 -30.97
N VAL A 668 0.46 14.99 -31.65
CA VAL A 668 0.67 13.56 -31.41
C VAL A 668 1.98 13.37 -30.66
N THR A 669 1.99 12.48 -29.69
CA THR A 669 3.20 12.12 -28.94
C THR A 669 3.70 10.75 -29.39
N ILE A 670 4.97 10.62 -29.71
CA ILE A 670 5.67 9.36 -29.94
C ILE A 670 6.45 9.07 -28.66
N SER A 671 6.00 8.08 -27.90
CA SER A 671 6.64 7.69 -26.63
C SER A 671 7.78 6.71 -26.83
N ASP A 672 7.79 5.96 -27.94
CA ASP A 672 8.83 4.98 -28.23
C ASP A 672 9.00 4.76 -29.74
N ALA A 673 10.23 4.62 -30.20
CA ALA A 673 10.58 4.43 -31.60
C ALA A 673 11.91 3.68 -31.73
N GLN A 674 11.87 2.35 -31.61
CA GLN A 674 13.05 1.50 -31.74
C GLN A 674 13.06 0.79 -33.10
N PRO A 675 14.16 0.86 -33.86
CA PRO A 675 14.30 0.12 -35.11
C PRO A 675 14.31 -1.40 -34.95
N GLY A 676 14.66 -1.92 -33.77
CA GLY A 676 14.70 -3.35 -33.46
C GLY A 676 16.03 -4.02 -33.85
N GLY A 677 16.60 -4.80 -32.93
CA GLY A 677 17.85 -5.51 -33.23
C GLY A 677 19.04 -4.57 -33.47
N THR A 678 19.89 -4.99 -34.40
CA THR A 678 20.97 -4.16 -34.95
C THR A 678 20.53 -3.28 -36.12
N ALA A 679 19.22 -3.21 -36.42
CA ALA A 679 18.71 -2.36 -37.49
C ALA A 679 18.79 -0.88 -37.10
N THR A 680 18.88 0.01 -38.09
CA THR A 680 18.85 1.47 -37.89
C THR A 680 17.53 2.05 -38.34
N LEU A 681 17.17 3.23 -37.83
CA LEU A 681 15.97 3.94 -38.25
C LEU A 681 16.14 4.44 -39.69
N THR A 682 15.24 4.04 -40.59
CA THR A 682 15.20 4.53 -41.98
C THR A 682 14.22 5.69 -42.11
N SER A 683 13.03 5.56 -41.52
CA SER A 683 12.03 6.63 -41.50
C SER A 683 11.12 6.52 -40.28
N LEU A 684 10.68 7.67 -39.77
CA LEU A 684 9.59 7.78 -38.81
C LEU A 684 8.70 8.95 -39.26
N SER A 685 7.41 8.71 -39.46
CA SER A 685 6.48 9.73 -39.98
C SER A 685 5.08 9.59 -39.43
N VAL A 686 4.38 10.72 -39.34
CA VAL A 686 2.95 10.80 -38.99
C VAL A 686 2.16 11.21 -40.22
N ASP A 687 1.30 10.33 -40.71
CA ASP A 687 0.26 10.63 -41.69
C ASP A 687 -0.99 11.12 -40.93
N TRP A 688 -1.49 12.30 -41.30
CA TRP A 688 -2.59 12.96 -40.59
C TRP A 688 -3.98 12.52 -41.05
N GLY A 689 -4.06 11.78 -42.17
CA GLY A 689 -5.31 11.24 -42.72
C GLY A 689 -6.20 12.27 -43.44
N ASP A 690 -5.79 13.54 -43.52
CA ASP A 690 -6.52 14.64 -44.18
C ASP A 690 -6.01 14.95 -45.60
N GLY A 691 -5.07 14.16 -46.11
CA GLY A 691 -4.45 14.34 -47.43
C GLY A 691 -3.26 15.31 -47.45
N SER A 692 -2.89 15.89 -46.30
CA SER A 692 -1.63 16.62 -46.15
C SER A 692 -0.41 15.68 -46.23
N ALA A 693 0.77 16.23 -46.49
CA ALA A 693 1.99 15.44 -46.56
C ALA A 693 2.35 14.89 -45.16
N PRO A 694 2.77 13.61 -45.04
CA PRO A 694 3.20 13.06 -43.77
C PRO A 694 4.36 13.87 -43.16
N THR A 695 4.29 14.09 -41.85
CA THR A 695 5.33 14.85 -41.13
C THR A 695 6.38 13.90 -40.57
N ALA A 696 7.65 14.13 -40.91
CA ALA A 696 8.76 13.31 -40.43
C ALA A 696 9.10 13.61 -38.96
N ALA A 697 9.49 12.59 -38.22
CA ALA A 697 10.06 12.69 -36.88
C ALA A 697 11.42 11.96 -36.84
N THR A 698 12.26 12.31 -35.87
CA THR A 698 13.62 11.75 -35.73
C THR A 698 13.75 10.75 -34.58
N GLY A 699 12.69 10.56 -33.79
CA GLY A 699 12.65 9.66 -32.64
C GLY A 699 11.43 9.98 -31.75
N PRO A 700 11.45 9.51 -30.48
CA PRO A 700 10.44 9.88 -29.49
C PRO A 700 10.37 11.40 -29.29
N GLY A 701 9.16 11.93 -29.05
CA GLY A 701 8.88 13.36 -28.94
C GLY A 701 7.46 13.70 -29.40
N THR A 702 7.19 14.99 -29.63
CA THR A 702 5.89 15.46 -30.11
C THR A 702 5.95 15.91 -31.56
N VAL A 703 4.91 15.61 -32.34
CA VAL A 703 4.72 16.08 -33.71
C VAL A 703 3.41 16.84 -33.78
N ALA A 704 3.43 18.05 -34.35
CA ALA A 704 2.27 18.94 -34.41
C ALA A 704 1.70 19.05 -35.83
N HIS A 705 0.39 19.28 -35.92
CA HIS A 705 -0.38 19.52 -37.14
C HIS A 705 -1.50 20.53 -36.91
N THR A 706 -2.13 21.01 -37.97
CA THR A 706 -3.35 21.81 -37.90
C THR A 706 -4.34 21.33 -38.95
N TYR A 707 -5.45 20.76 -38.50
CA TYR A 707 -6.55 20.37 -39.41
C TYR A 707 -7.28 21.61 -39.90
N THR A 708 -7.46 21.74 -41.21
CA THR A 708 -8.18 22.89 -41.81
C THR A 708 -9.68 22.63 -42.01
N ALA A 709 -10.11 21.39 -41.90
CA ALA A 709 -11.49 20.97 -42.15
C ALA A 709 -12.01 20.10 -41.00
N GLU A 710 -13.31 20.18 -40.76
CA GLU A 710 -14.02 19.25 -39.88
C GLU A 710 -14.04 17.86 -40.50
N GLY A 711 -14.04 16.82 -39.67
CA GLY A 711 -14.10 15.46 -40.16
C GLY A 711 -13.59 14.45 -39.15
N SER A 712 -13.60 13.20 -39.58
CA SER A 712 -12.95 12.10 -38.88
C SER A 712 -11.74 11.70 -39.70
N PHE A 713 -10.54 11.84 -39.13
CA PHE A 713 -9.28 11.55 -39.82
C PHE A 713 -8.56 10.41 -39.12
N ASN A 714 -8.05 9.46 -39.90
CA ASN A 714 -7.26 8.36 -39.37
C ASN A 714 -5.78 8.76 -39.39
N VAL A 715 -5.24 9.09 -38.23
CA VAL A 715 -3.81 9.40 -38.07
C VAL A 715 -3.04 8.09 -38.00
N VAL A 716 -1.92 7.99 -38.72
CA VAL A 716 -1.05 6.80 -38.75
C VAL A 716 0.40 7.20 -38.55
N ILE A 717 0.98 6.77 -37.44
CA ILE A 717 2.41 6.84 -37.17
C ILE A 717 3.06 5.59 -37.77
N THR A 718 4.10 5.76 -38.58
CA THR A 718 4.84 4.65 -39.22
C THR A 718 6.33 4.78 -38.95
N LEU A 719 6.93 3.72 -38.43
CA LEU A 719 8.37 3.54 -38.30
C LEU A 719 8.84 2.47 -39.31
N THR A 720 9.91 2.74 -40.05
CA THR A 720 10.57 1.78 -40.95
C THR A 720 12.05 1.69 -40.59
N ASN A 721 12.57 0.47 -40.48
CA ASN A 721 13.99 0.23 -40.18
C ASN A 721 14.82 -0.13 -41.43
N SER A 722 16.13 -0.32 -41.25
CA SER A 722 17.06 -0.67 -42.33
C SER A 722 16.90 -2.10 -42.87
N ALA A 723 16.15 -2.96 -42.17
CA ALA A 723 15.74 -4.27 -42.65
C ALA A 723 14.44 -4.22 -43.48
N GLY A 724 13.88 -3.03 -43.70
CA GLY A 724 12.62 -2.83 -44.43
C GLY A 724 11.37 -3.24 -43.66
N GLN A 725 11.49 -3.53 -42.36
CA GLN A 725 10.35 -3.85 -41.50
C GLN A 725 9.71 -2.57 -40.97
N THR A 726 8.39 -2.63 -40.79
CA THR A 726 7.58 -1.49 -40.36
C THR A 726 6.82 -1.77 -39.08
N ALA A 727 6.71 -0.77 -38.20
CA ALA A 727 5.75 -0.74 -37.11
C ALA A 727 4.80 0.44 -37.34
N THR A 728 3.50 0.24 -37.10
CA THR A 728 2.48 1.26 -37.30
C THR A 728 1.57 1.38 -36.09
N GLN A 729 1.22 2.61 -35.73
CA GLN A 729 0.18 2.91 -34.76
C GLN A 729 -0.83 3.87 -35.38
N SER A 730 -2.11 3.58 -35.24
CA SER A 730 -3.17 4.41 -35.83
C SER A 730 -4.24 4.79 -34.82
N GLY A 731 -4.89 5.94 -35.03
CA GLY A 731 -5.98 6.42 -34.21
C GLY A 731 -6.89 7.36 -34.98
N THR A 732 -8.19 7.31 -34.69
CA THR A 732 -9.18 8.19 -35.30
C THR A 732 -9.28 9.49 -34.50
N VAL A 733 -9.17 10.62 -35.20
CA VAL A 733 -9.31 11.96 -34.64
C VAL A 733 -10.60 12.58 -35.15
N ALA A 734 -11.51 12.90 -34.23
CA ALA A 734 -12.70 13.68 -34.52
C ALA A 734 -12.35 15.17 -34.47
N VAL A 735 -12.22 15.79 -35.65
CA VAL A 735 -12.03 17.22 -35.80
C VAL A 735 -13.39 17.88 -35.91
N SER A 736 -13.71 18.70 -34.92
CA SER A 736 -14.91 19.55 -34.94
C SER A 736 -14.56 20.95 -35.43
N ARG A 737 -15.52 21.68 -36.00
CA ARG A 737 -15.32 23.14 -36.13
C ARG A 737 -15.18 23.75 -34.76
N ILE A 738 -14.48 24.88 -34.74
CA ILE A 738 -14.76 25.91 -33.75
C ILE A 738 -16.24 26.29 -33.93
N VAL A 739 -17.11 25.75 -33.08
CA VAL A 739 -18.50 26.15 -33.04
C VAL A 739 -18.54 27.52 -32.38
N VAL A 740 -18.57 28.58 -33.18
CA VAL A 740 -19.22 29.82 -32.74
C VAL A 740 -20.71 29.47 -32.69
N ILE A 741 -21.23 29.15 -31.51
CA ILE A 741 -22.62 28.76 -31.33
C ILE A 741 -23.48 29.95 -31.80
N PRO A 742 -24.32 29.80 -32.84
CA PRO A 742 -25.38 30.76 -33.08
C PRO A 742 -26.31 30.72 -31.86
N PRO A 743 -26.74 31.88 -31.35
CA PRO A 743 -27.64 32.00 -30.22
C PRO A 743 -28.70 30.91 -30.16
N GLY A 744 -28.84 30.26 -28.99
CA GLY A 744 -30.12 29.72 -28.57
C GLY A 744 -31.19 30.82 -28.60
N ALA A 745 -32.46 30.48 -28.34
CA ALA A 745 -33.51 31.50 -28.23
C ALA A 745 -32.99 32.67 -27.35
N PRO A 746 -33.13 33.94 -27.81
CA PRO A 746 -32.54 35.07 -27.11
C PRO A 746 -33.00 35.06 -25.66
N ASP A 747 -32.03 35.16 -24.75
CA ASP A 747 -32.21 35.19 -23.31
C ASP A 747 -31.19 36.17 -22.71
N LEU A 748 -31.25 36.41 -21.41
CA LEU A 748 -30.29 37.26 -20.70
C LEU A 748 -28.85 36.77 -20.93
N PHE A 749 -27.91 37.69 -21.24
CA PHE A 749 -26.49 37.35 -21.43
C PHE A 749 -25.57 38.48 -20.94
N PHE A 750 -24.27 38.22 -20.77
CA PHE A 750 -23.28 39.21 -20.38
C PHE A 750 -22.94 40.15 -21.55
N SER A 751 -23.21 41.45 -21.42
CA SER A 751 -22.92 42.45 -22.44
C SER A 751 -21.60 43.20 -22.21
N GLU A 752 -21.14 43.31 -20.96
CA GLU A 752 -19.88 43.98 -20.61
C GLU A 752 -19.24 43.31 -19.38
N TYR A 753 -17.91 43.19 -19.38
CA TYR A 753 -17.09 42.71 -18.28
C TYR A 753 -15.95 43.71 -18.07
N VAL A 754 -15.74 44.14 -16.83
CA VAL A 754 -14.78 45.19 -16.49
C VAL A 754 -13.85 44.69 -15.42
N GLU A 755 -12.59 44.43 -15.78
CA GLU A 755 -11.49 44.34 -14.84
C GLU A 755 -10.69 45.64 -14.86
N GLY A 756 -11.19 46.63 -14.14
CA GLY A 756 -10.55 47.94 -13.99
C GLY A 756 -9.55 47.99 -12.84
N SER A 757 -8.83 49.11 -12.75
CA SER A 757 -7.85 49.33 -11.67
C SER A 757 -8.51 49.33 -10.29
N SER A 758 -7.79 48.82 -9.28
CA SER A 758 -8.25 48.72 -7.89
C SER A 758 -9.57 47.95 -7.77
N SER A 759 -10.67 48.64 -7.44
CA SER A 759 -11.98 48.02 -7.22
C SER A 759 -12.99 48.40 -8.31
N ASN A 760 -12.54 48.97 -9.43
CA ASN A 760 -13.42 49.24 -10.57
C ASN A 760 -13.74 47.94 -11.32
N LYS A 761 -14.50 47.04 -10.69
CA LYS A 761 -14.93 45.76 -11.24
C LYS A 761 -16.43 45.74 -11.43
N ALA A 762 -16.90 45.38 -12.62
CA ALA A 762 -18.31 45.38 -12.96
C ALA A 762 -18.64 44.39 -14.09
N ILE A 763 -19.86 43.86 -14.08
CA ILE A 763 -20.42 43.11 -15.20
C ILE A 763 -21.78 43.69 -15.56
N GLU A 764 -22.13 43.66 -16.84
CA GLU A 764 -23.42 44.06 -17.35
C GLU A 764 -24.15 42.86 -17.95
N LEU A 765 -25.44 42.73 -17.61
CA LEU A 765 -26.37 41.78 -18.20
C LEU A 765 -27.30 42.54 -19.14
N TYR A 766 -27.59 42.00 -20.32
CA TYR A 766 -28.50 42.60 -21.30
C TYR A 766 -29.65 41.65 -21.65
N ASN A 767 -30.87 42.20 -21.73
CA ASN A 767 -32.05 41.50 -22.22
C ASN A 767 -32.25 41.75 -23.73
N PRO A 768 -31.81 40.85 -24.63
CA PRO A 768 -32.04 41.00 -26.07
C PRO A 768 -33.46 40.69 -26.52
N THR A 769 -34.33 40.21 -25.63
CA THR A 769 -35.66 39.75 -26.01
C THR A 769 -36.63 40.91 -26.23
N SER A 770 -37.78 40.63 -26.85
CA SER A 770 -38.90 41.58 -26.96
C SER A 770 -39.82 41.57 -25.73
N ALA A 771 -39.50 40.78 -24.71
CA ALA A 771 -40.32 40.60 -23.52
C ALA A 771 -39.60 41.08 -22.25
N THR A 772 -40.37 41.49 -21.25
CA THR A 772 -39.83 41.73 -19.91
C THR A 772 -39.45 40.38 -19.29
N LEU A 773 -38.22 40.26 -18.80
CA LEU A 773 -37.74 39.05 -18.11
C LEU A 773 -37.99 39.16 -16.61
N ASP A 774 -38.44 38.07 -15.99
CA ASP A 774 -38.48 37.91 -14.53
C ASP A 774 -37.11 37.45 -14.05
N LEU A 775 -36.38 38.33 -13.36
CA LEU A 775 -35.02 38.06 -12.91
C LEU A 775 -34.95 37.09 -11.72
N SER A 776 -36.07 36.77 -11.06
CA SER A 776 -36.08 35.80 -9.96
C SER A 776 -35.65 34.38 -10.37
N LEU A 777 -35.67 34.09 -11.67
CA LEU A 777 -35.21 32.83 -12.24
C LEU A 777 -33.69 32.79 -12.47
N TYR A 778 -32.97 33.91 -12.30
CA TYR A 778 -31.59 34.04 -12.73
C TYR A 778 -30.61 34.23 -11.58
N ALA A 779 -29.39 33.72 -11.75
CA ALA A 779 -28.28 33.96 -10.84
C ALA A 779 -26.97 34.12 -11.60
N VAL A 780 -26.07 34.97 -11.09
CA VAL A 780 -24.67 35.02 -11.52
C VAL A 780 -23.80 34.32 -10.48
N LYS A 781 -22.85 33.51 -10.93
CA LYS A 781 -21.94 32.78 -10.04
C LYS A 781 -20.49 33.00 -10.44
N LEU A 782 -19.63 33.14 -9.44
CA LEU A 782 -18.18 33.30 -9.59
C LEU A 782 -17.46 32.03 -9.12
N TYR A 783 -16.52 31.56 -9.92
CA TYR A 783 -15.69 30.39 -9.67
C TYR A 783 -14.24 30.86 -9.66
N SER A 784 -13.70 31.06 -8.47
CA SER A 784 -12.39 31.68 -8.34
C SER A 784 -11.25 30.66 -8.51
N ASN A 785 -10.14 31.02 -9.16
CA ASN A 785 -8.90 30.24 -9.29
C ASN A 785 -9.13 28.78 -9.73
N GLY A 786 -9.86 28.57 -10.84
CA GLY A 786 -10.15 27.24 -11.38
C GLY A 786 -11.15 26.39 -10.57
N ALA A 787 -11.88 26.97 -9.61
CA ALA A 787 -12.87 26.24 -8.83
C ALA A 787 -13.96 25.57 -9.70
N SER A 788 -14.35 24.35 -9.34
CA SER A 788 -15.48 23.63 -9.94
C SER A 788 -16.82 23.90 -9.23
N THR A 789 -16.78 24.55 -8.06
CA THR A 789 -17.95 24.99 -7.30
C THR A 789 -17.97 26.52 -7.15
N PRO A 790 -19.15 27.16 -7.11
CA PRO A 790 -19.24 28.61 -6.96
C PRO A 790 -18.64 29.09 -5.65
N THR A 791 -17.72 30.03 -5.73
CA THR A 791 -17.13 30.74 -4.58
C THR A 791 -18.02 31.90 -4.12
N ASN A 792 -18.75 32.53 -5.04
CA ASN A 792 -19.77 33.53 -4.75
C ASN A 792 -20.99 33.31 -5.66
N THR A 793 -22.17 33.70 -5.19
CA THR A 793 -23.42 33.61 -5.96
C THR A 793 -24.28 34.84 -5.69
N GLN A 794 -24.79 35.44 -6.75
CA GLN A 794 -25.76 36.54 -6.72
C GLN A 794 -27.05 36.07 -7.38
N ALA A 795 -28.06 35.73 -6.57
CA ALA A 795 -29.41 35.57 -7.06
C ALA A 795 -29.96 36.95 -7.50
N LEU A 796 -30.63 37.00 -8.66
CA LEU A 796 -31.26 38.21 -9.17
C LEU A 796 -32.74 38.25 -8.76
N SER A 797 -33.35 39.42 -8.87
CA SER A 797 -34.78 39.61 -8.55
C SER A 797 -35.33 40.82 -9.28
N GLY A 798 -36.66 40.95 -9.30
CA GLY A 798 -37.35 42.00 -10.05
C GLY A 798 -37.52 41.64 -11.51
N THR A 799 -37.70 42.65 -12.36
CA THR A 799 -37.90 42.46 -13.80
C THR A 799 -36.95 43.32 -14.60
N LEU A 800 -36.57 42.84 -15.79
CA LEU A 800 -35.74 43.58 -16.75
C LEU A 800 -36.51 43.78 -18.05
N ALA A 801 -36.77 45.03 -18.41
CA ALA A 801 -37.52 45.39 -19.61
C ALA A 801 -36.80 44.91 -20.90
N PRO A 802 -37.52 44.74 -22.02
CA PRO A 802 -36.91 44.49 -23.32
C PRO A 802 -35.80 45.51 -23.62
N ARG A 803 -34.65 45.05 -24.10
CA ARG A 803 -33.50 45.90 -24.49
C ARG A 803 -32.88 46.73 -23.35
N ALA A 804 -33.24 46.43 -22.10
CA ALA A 804 -32.61 47.05 -20.93
C ALA A 804 -31.39 46.25 -20.46
N THR A 805 -30.52 46.92 -19.70
CA THR A 805 -29.36 46.30 -19.05
C THR A 805 -29.46 46.36 -17.52
N LEU A 806 -28.72 45.48 -16.84
CA LEU A 806 -28.53 45.47 -15.40
C LEU A 806 -27.04 45.36 -15.09
N VAL A 807 -26.51 46.29 -14.30
CA VAL A 807 -25.10 46.32 -13.91
C VAL A 807 -24.93 45.77 -12.50
N LEU A 808 -23.97 44.86 -12.32
CA LEU A 808 -23.47 44.43 -11.02
C LEU A 808 -22.05 44.99 -10.87
N ALA A 809 -21.75 45.64 -9.76
CA ALA A 809 -20.43 46.25 -9.55
C ALA A 809 -19.90 46.03 -8.12
N ASN A 810 -18.59 46.15 -7.96
CA ASN A 810 -17.97 46.09 -6.65
C ASN A 810 -18.45 47.27 -5.80
N SER A 811 -18.68 47.07 -4.50
CA SER A 811 -19.16 48.13 -3.60
C SER A 811 -18.24 49.36 -3.57
N ASN A 812 -16.93 49.13 -3.70
CA ASN A 812 -15.87 50.14 -3.70
C ASN A 812 -15.54 50.68 -5.10
N ALA A 813 -16.23 50.24 -6.17
CA ALA A 813 -16.05 50.82 -7.50
C ALA A 813 -16.38 52.31 -7.49
N THR A 814 -15.68 53.10 -8.30
CA THR A 814 -15.97 54.54 -8.45
C THR A 814 -17.33 54.77 -9.11
N ALA A 815 -17.88 55.98 -8.99
CA ALA A 815 -19.22 56.29 -9.49
C ALA A 815 -19.40 56.03 -11.01
N ALA A 816 -18.33 56.15 -11.80
CA ALA A 816 -18.34 55.88 -13.24
C ALA A 816 -18.69 54.42 -13.60
N PHE A 817 -18.46 53.48 -12.69
CA PHE A 817 -18.75 52.04 -12.86
C PHE A 817 -20.06 51.62 -12.16
N LYS A 818 -20.82 52.58 -11.62
CA LYS A 818 -22.08 52.35 -10.91
C LYS A 818 -23.20 53.24 -11.48
N PRO A 819 -23.61 53.05 -12.74
CA PRO A 819 -24.76 53.77 -13.29
C PRO A 819 -26.04 53.53 -12.46
N ALA A 820 -27.05 54.37 -12.66
CA ALA A 820 -28.31 54.27 -11.92
C ALA A 820 -28.94 52.88 -12.08
N GLY A 821 -29.33 52.27 -10.95
CA GLY A 821 -29.89 50.91 -10.93
C GLY A 821 -28.86 49.78 -10.73
N THR A 822 -27.58 50.10 -10.51
CA THR A 822 -26.53 49.10 -10.22
C THR A 822 -26.78 48.33 -8.93
N ILE A 823 -26.55 47.02 -8.96
CA ILE A 823 -26.51 46.15 -7.77
C ILE A 823 -25.06 46.01 -7.30
N THR A 824 -24.78 46.27 -6.03
CA THR A 824 -23.46 45.97 -5.44
C THR A 824 -23.34 44.48 -5.13
N SER A 825 -22.33 43.79 -5.65
CA SER A 825 -22.19 42.33 -5.47
C SER A 825 -20.74 41.87 -5.35
N SER A 826 -20.51 40.76 -4.63
CA SER A 826 -19.20 40.11 -4.50
C SER A 826 -18.85 39.19 -5.68
N VAL A 827 -19.81 38.87 -6.56
CA VAL A 827 -19.53 38.04 -7.75
C VAL A 827 -18.60 38.72 -8.75
N VAL A 828 -18.39 40.03 -8.62
CA VAL A 828 -17.44 40.79 -9.46
C VAL A 828 -16.04 40.89 -8.87
N ASN A 829 -15.74 40.14 -7.80
CA ASN A 829 -14.42 40.09 -7.19
C ASN A 829 -13.44 39.18 -7.95
N TYR A 830 -13.57 39.07 -9.27
CA TYR A 830 -12.70 38.27 -10.13
C TYR A 830 -11.37 38.97 -10.43
N ASN A 831 -10.29 38.27 -10.81
CA ASN A 831 -8.97 38.83 -11.16
C ASN A 831 -8.31 38.24 -12.42
N GLY A 832 -9.08 38.07 -13.50
CA GLY A 832 -8.61 37.67 -14.82
C GLY A 832 -8.65 36.17 -15.08
N ASP A 833 -8.37 35.34 -14.08
CA ASP A 833 -8.34 33.87 -14.14
C ASP A 833 -9.59 33.20 -13.53
N ASP A 834 -10.60 33.98 -13.13
CA ASP A 834 -11.83 33.47 -12.54
C ASP A 834 -12.99 33.36 -13.54
N ALA A 835 -13.72 32.25 -13.48
CA ALA A 835 -14.86 32.01 -14.35
C ALA A 835 -16.16 32.57 -13.76
N LEU A 836 -17.04 33.05 -14.63
CA LEU A 836 -18.40 33.49 -14.31
C LEU A 836 -19.41 32.66 -15.10
N THR A 837 -20.53 32.30 -14.46
CA THR A 837 -21.71 31.78 -15.15
C THR A 837 -22.91 32.68 -14.90
N LEU A 838 -23.75 32.82 -15.93
CA LEU A 838 -25.12 33.29 -15.81
C LEU A 838 -26.03 32.08 -15.96
N GLU A 839 -26.88 31.85 -14.97
CA GLU A 839 -27.78 30.70 -14.93
C GLU A 839 -29.24 31.11 -14.88
N LYS A 840 -30.12 30.30 -15.48
CA LYS A 840 -31.57 30.39 -15.41
C LYS A 840 -32.15 29.07 -14.90
N SER A 841 -32.84 29.11 -13.77
CA SER A 841 -33.39 27.93 -13.09
C SER A 841 -32.36 26.81 -12.91
N GLY A 842 -31.11 27.18 -12.62
CA GLY A 842 -29.98 26.26 -12.42
C GLY A 842 -29.26 25.79 -13.70
N ASN A 843 -29.68 26.22 -14.89
CA ASN A 843 -29.00 25.90 -16.15
C ASN A 843 -28.13 27.07 -16.60
N VAL A 844 -26.88 26.83 -17.00
CA VAL A 844 -26.01 27.87 -17.56
C VAL A 844 -26.53 28.32 -18.91
N ILE A 845 -26.69 29.63 -19.08
CA ILE A 845 -27.14 30.28 -20.31
C ILE A 845 -26.08 31.21 -20.91
N ASP A 846 -25.11 31.67 -20.11
CA ASP A 846 -23.91 32.38 -20.59
C ASP A 846 -22.75 32.18 -19.62
N ARG A 847 -21.53 32.48 -20.08
CA ARG A 847 -20.32 32.38 -19.27
C ARG A 847 -19.22 33.36 -19.71
N ILE A 848 -18.29 33.59 -18.80
CA ILE A 848 -16.96 34.15 -19.06
C ILE A 848 -15.97 33.19 -18.40
N GLY A 849 -14.97 32.71 -19.14
CA GLY A 849 -14.04 31.69 -18.64
C GLY A 849 -14.60 30.26 -18.68
N GLN A 850 -13.86 29.35 -18.05
CA GLN A 850 -14.14 27.90 -18.02
C GLN A 850 -14.21 27.41 -16.57
N VAL A 851 -15.34 26.83 -16.17
CA VAL A 851 -15.53 26.29 -14.82
C VAL A 851 -14.65 25.06 -14.62
N GLY A 852 -13.96 24.99 -13.47
CA GLY A 852 -13.08 23.87 -13.15
C GLY A 852 -11.70 23.90 -13.84
N PHE A 853 -11.35 25.01 -14.51
CA PHE A 853 -10.08 25.18 -15.20
C PHE A 853 -9.47 26.55 -14.87
N ASP A 854 -8.18 26.55 -14.50
CA ASP A 854 -7.40 27.76 -14.23
C ASP A 854 -6.51 28.08 -15.45
N PRO A 855 -6.69 29.23 -16.14
CA PRO A 855 -5.85 29.65 -17.27
C PRO A 855 -4.48 30.21 -16.84
N GLY A 856 -4.18 30.24 -15.54
CA GLY A 856 -2.94 30.69 -14.93
C GLY A 856 -2.92 32.17 -14.57
N THR A 857 -3.27 33.08 -15.49
CA THR A 857 -3.32 34.54 -15.20
C THR A 857 -4.50 35.22 -15.85
N GLU A 858 -4.83 34.83 -17.08
CA GLU A 858 -6.00 35.33 -17.80
C GLU A 858 -6.39 34.36 -18.92
N TRP A 859 -7.66 34.36 -19.30
CA TRP A 859 -8.02 33.95 -20.65
C TRP A 859 -7.61 35.02 -21.64
N LYS A 860 -6.75 34.66 -22.60
CA LYS A 860 -6.21 35.57 -23.60
C LYS A 860 -6.17 34.95 -24.98
N SER A 861 -6.64 35.69 -25.98
CA SER A 861 -6.51 35.35 -27.40
C SER A 861 -6.23 36.62 -28.21
N GLY A 862 -5.05 36.67 -28.83
CA GLY A 862 -4.55 37.89 -29.47
C GLY A 862 -4.44 39.06 -28.49
N SER A 863 -5.10 40.18 -28.81
CA SER A 863 -5.16 41.38 -27.96
C SER A 863 -6.29 41.38 -26.94
N VAL A 864 -7.19 40.39 -26.98
CA VAL A 864 -8.35 40.29 -26.10
C VAL A 864 -7.99 39.42 -24.90
N GLY A 865 -7.99 40.01 -23.72
CA GLY A 865 -7.63 39.40 -22.44
C GLY A 865 -8.67 39.70 -21.37
N THR A 866 -8.71 38.89 -20.32
CA THR A 866 -9.61 39.09 -19.19
C THR A 866 -8.96 39.92 -18.09
N LEU A 867 -7.63 39.88 -17.96
CA LEU A 867 -6.89 40.66 -16.98
C LEU A 867 -6.70 42.12 -17.43
N ASP A 868 -6.95 43.06 -16.51
CA ASP A 868 -6.71 44.50 -16.69
C ASP A 868 -7.36 45.11 -17.95
N GLN A 869 -8.54 44.63 -18.32
CA GLN A 869 -9.26 45.06 -19.53
C GLN A 869 -10.77 45.22 -19.30
N THR A 870 -11.38 46.06 -20.13
CA THR A 870 -12.84 46.06 -20.32
C THR A 870 -13.16 45.26 -21.58
N LEU A 871 -14.05 44.29 -21.47
CA LEU A 871 -14.55 43.48 -22.57
C LEU A 871 -16.00 43.85 -22.84
N ARG A 872 -16.31 44.19 -24.09
CA ARG A 872 -17.68 44.46 -24.54
C ARG A 872 -18.11 43.39 -25.53
N ARG A 873 -19.32 42.85 -25.36
CA ARG A 873 -19.85 41.82 -26.25
C ARG A 873 -19.98 42.40 -27.66
N LYS A 874 -19.51 41.67 -28.67
CA LYS A 874 -19.64 42.07 -30.08
C LYS A 874 -21.10 42.20 -30.46
N SER A 875 -21.46 43.23 -31.23
CA SER A 875 -22.85 43.51 -31.61
C SER A 875 -23.52 42.39 -32.42
N GLY A 876 -22.74 41.52 -33.07
CA GLY A 876 -23.24 40.33 -33.78
C GLY A 876 -23.62 39.16 -32.88
N ILE A 877 -23.34 39.21 -31.58
CA ILE A 877 -23.67 38.15 -30.63
C ILE A 877 -25.04 38.45 -30.00
N GLN A 878 -26.01 37.57 -30.22
CA GLN A 878 -27.39 37.78 -29.77
C GLN A 878 -27.83 36.84 -28.61
N ALA A 879 -26.95 35.97 -28.10
CA ALA A 879 -27.15 35.20 -26.87
C ALA A 879 -25.84 34.73 -26.22
N GLY A 880 -25.97 34.11 -25.06
CA GLY A 880 -24.87 33.58 -24.26
C GLY A 880 -24.28 32.25 -24.75
N ASP A 881 -23.10 31.91 -24.22
CA ASP A 881 -22.47 30.59 -24.34
C ASP A 881 -22.88 29.69 -23.16
N PRO A 882 -23.74 28.68 -23.36
CA PRO A 882 -24.32 27.90 -22.28
C PRO A 882 -23.41 26.76 -21.78
N ASN A 883 -22.20 26.55 -22.34
CA ASN A 883 -21.40 25.37 -22.02
C ASN A 883 -20.20 25.68 -21.10
N PRO A 884 -20.36 25.65 -19.76
CA PRO A 884 -19.33 26.10 -18.81
C PRO A 884 -18.03 25.30 -18.84
N LEU A 885 -18.03 24.09 -19.41
CA LEU A 885 -16.91 23.15 -19.37
C LEU A 885 -16.00 23.22 -20.61
N GLN A 886 -16.40 23.95 -21.66
CA GLN A 886 -15.59 24.04 -22.89
C GLN A 886 -14.42 25.01 -22.71
N PRO A 887 -13.32 24.88 -23.48
CA PRO A 887 -12.32 25.94 -23.57
C PRO A 887 -12.96 27.30 -23.86
N PHE A 888 -12.47 28.35 -23.18
CA PHE A 888 -12.95 29.71 -23.35
C PHE A 888 -11.92 30.55 -24.09
N ASP A 889 -12.32 31.08 -25.25
CA ASP A 889 -11.55 32.06 -26.03
C ASP A 889 -12.33 33.39 -26.04
N PRO A 890 -11.83 34.46 -25.38
CA PRO A 890 -12.53 35.72 -25.31
C PRO A 890 -12.62 36.44 -26.66
N ALA A 891 -11.65 36.24 -27.57
CA ALA A 891 -11.63 36.93 -28.87
C ALA A 891 -12.76 36.50 -29.80
N LEU A 892 -13.44 35.37 -29.53
CA LEU A 892 -14.57 34.92 -30.32
C LEU A 892 -15.79 35.84 -30.17
N GLN A 893 -16.11 36.25 -28.93
CA GLN A 893 -17.38 36.94 -28.61
C GLN A 893 -17.20 38.37 -28.10
N TRP A 894 -15.97 38.78 -27.77
CA TRP A 894 -15.71 40.04 -27.07
C TRP A 894 -14.77 40.95 -27.86
N ASP A 895 -15.10 42.24 -27.86
CA ASP A 895 -14.21 43.32 -28.24
C ASP A 895 -13.46 43.83 -26.99
N VAL A 896 -12.18 44.13 -27.14
CA VAL A 896 -11.34 44.66 -26.06
C VAL A 896 -11.35 46.18 -26.06
N LEU A 897 -11.46 46.77 -24.87
CA LEU A 897 -11.34 48.19 -24.61
C LEU A 897 -10.25 48.44 -23.55
N PRO A 898 -9.63 49.63 -23.54
CA PRO A 898 -8.60 49.96 -22.55
C PRO A 898 -9.09 49.81 -21.10
N LEU A 899 -8.15 49.51 -20.20
CA LEU A 899 -8.36 49.48 -18.75
C LEU A 899 -9.16 50.71 -18.27
N ASN A 900 -10.11 50.49 -17.34
CA ASN A 900 -11.00 51.51 -16.77
C ASN A 900 -12.00 52.15 -17.78
N THR A 901 -12.33 51.48 -18.88
CA THR A 901 -13.41 51.95 -19.76
C THR A 901 -14.76 51.58 -19.14
N SER A 902 -15.64 52.58 -18.94
CA SER A 902 -16.94 52.43 -18.28
C SER A 902 -18.10 53.12 -19.03
N ASP A 903 -17.83 53.66 -20.21
CA ASP A 903 -18.75 54.49 -20.98
C ASP A 903 -19.92 53.72 -21.62
N GLY A 904 -19.84 52.38 -21.68
CA GLY A 904 -20.89 51.51 -22.17
C GLY A 904 -21.86 51.00 -21.10
N LEU A 905 -21.46 51.04 -19.82
CA LEU A 905 -22.29 50.52 -18.73
C LEU A 905 -23.62 51.28 -18.63
N GLY A 906 -24.72 50.53 -18.64
CA GLY A 906 -26.10 51.02 -18.68
C GLY A 906 -26.72 51.01 -20.09
N SER A 907 -26.02 50.51 -21.11
CA SER A 907 -26.55 50.42 -22.48
C SER A 907 -25.86 49.35 -23.32
N HIS A 908 -26.65 48.58 -24.08
CA HIS A 908 -26.10 47.64 -25.05
C HIS A 908 -26.97 47.58 -26.31
N THR A 909 -26.35 47.37 -27.46
CA THR A 909 -27.04 47.25 -28.75
C THR A 909 -26.56 45.99 -29.48
N THR A 910 -27.51 45.19 -29.95
CA THR A 910 -27.28 44.04 -30.83
C THR A 910 -27.71 44.39 -32.26
N ASN A 911 -26.95 43.94 -33.26
CA ASN A 911 -27.28 44.11 -34.69
C ASN A 911 -28.46 43.25 -35.14
#